data_AF-A0A9P7V073-F1
#
_entry.id   AF-A0A9P7V073-F1
#
_cell.length_a   1.000
_cell.length_b   1.000
_cell.length_c   1.000
_cell.angle_alpha   90.00
_cell.angle_beta   90.00
_cell.angle_gamma   90.00
#
_symmetry.space_group_name_H-M   'P 1'
#
loop_
_entity.id
_entity.type
_entity.pdbx_description
1 polymer ?
#
loop_
_entity_poly.entity_id
_entity_poly.type
_entity_poly.pdbx_seq_one_letter_code
_entity_poly.pdbx_strand_id
1 'polypeptide(L)'
;MAESSFKDIPELFEVELGEALSARTEALSTFRELGPPDLCHVVKSNGKSGQRDLGSYHYISGVDASSSASLAAYINSLTYAIEDSSAWFSKAAAWKVKSGCYCCFNAFSRLDIRVDVKIPGGVHAYVIDLRGERHEATPELWQETYMSAVLRAILYSDDPNYWLDAYRKLDPITTPESEIRFLQAAEALFMKGWQVGSDPEIQVATVVSNHLTAGIMKYFGDSGRYQQAANLFEKIAAKEPEVASLLARSYIGMNEEVKAVQIMASSIKQTPHSYTLLHAQCDLLRLKDKHEWAVKLAREAVNCAPSEFVTWEKLTECYISLGDYESALLTLNSCPMFTYNGRDVHRNLTPARVHLPFLRPIGEILPERVKTEEDEADPALLRLPSPGLKGTWARAYALLTKLVSNIGWDELLKTRSSVFVMEEEYRMQKAQGDVAKAGVIHEDGMIRAPMAPDGLDDNASTRGMVSSPGSPANTKSNSIGDGKGLTADPPIPVIRISTESDREREEAVEAEENGGLNGDAKGKAKGFKFDVGEDGNSDQTVLERPAQAAAGEEEDVINEPGEYVSHKQSQSSPEAFSFSNKRLCERWLDNLFMVLYEDLRVWTIFRAEVAHFKTQHVAYRKTGIEWEILGDLGLRLHHKEEAKEAFQRCLDTTRYSQKPWVKLMEMYAEEGDIQRCIQTAIRVAAYQWADYTEMTYPTQIARAFFKLGKVHGHGKITYTLISMGLPESILKIMDSYLQYGKAFKVEGWDF
;
A
#
# COMPACT_ATOMS: atom_id res chain seq x y z
N MET A 1 -32.93 28.76 -12.00
CA MET A 1 -33.70 27.51 -12.15
C MET A 1 -33.69 26.85 -10.78
N ALA A 2 -34.81 26.32 -10.29
CA ALA A 2 -34.79 25.61 -9.01
C ALA A 2 -33.84 24.42 -9.11
N GLU A 3 -32.77 24.40 -8.31
CA GLU A 3 -31.77 23.36 -8.37
C GLU A 3 -32.34 22.05 -7.83
N SER A 4 -32.19 20.98 -8.60
CA SER A 4 -32.53 19.62 -8.17
C SER A 4 -31.45 19.03 -7.25
N SER A 5 -30.43 19.83 -6.92
CA SER A 5 -29.21 19.38 -6.27
C SER A 5 -29.36 19.40 -4.75
N PHE A 6 -28.62 18.55 -4.06
CA PHE A 6 -28.46 18.66 -2.62
C PHE A 6 -27.54 19.83 -2.27
N LYS A 7 -27.81 20.50 -1.15
CA LYS A 7 -27.06 21.66 -0.71
C LYS A 7 -25.61 21.33 -0.33
N ASP A 8 -25.45 20.41 0.62
CA ASP A 8 -24.18 20.10 1.27
C ASP A 8 -23.72 18.64 1.04
N ILE A 9 -24.41 17.91 0.15
CA ILE A 9 -24.15 16.48 -0.12
C ILE A 9 -23.68 16.33 -1.56
N PRO A 10 -22.55 15.65 -1.81
CA PRO A 10 -22.11 15.38 -3.17
C PRO A 10 -23.02 14.38 -3.85
N GLU A 11 -23.22 14.52 -5.15
CA GLU A 11 -24.01 13.58 -5.92
C GLU A 11 -23.61 13.53 -7.40
N LEU A 12 -23.80 12.35 -7.98
CA LEU A 12 -23.61 12.05 -9.38
C LEU A 12 -24.98 11.81 -10.01
N PHE A 13 -25.32 12.57 -11.04
CA PHE A 13 -26.58 12.41 -11.76
C PHE A 13 -26.43 11.32 -12.83
N GLU A 14 -27.40 10.41 -12.87
CA GLU A 14 -27.42 9.31 -13.84
C GLU A 14 -27.76 9.80 -15.25
N VAL A 15 -27.23 9.12 -16.27
CA VAL A 15 -27.66 9.27 -17.66
C VAL A 15 -29.00 8.56 -17.86
N GLU A 16 -29.08 7.30 -17.41
CA GLU A 16 -30.30 6.51 -17.39
C GLU A 16 -30.72 6.18 -15.95
N LEU A 17 -32.02 6.38 -15.66
CA LEU A 17 -32.55 6.18 -14.32
C LEU A 17 -32.37 4.72 -13.87
N GLY A 18 -31.61 4.51 -12.79
CA GLY A 18 -31.33 3.20 -12.20
C GLY A 18 -30.08 2.50 -12.75
N GLU A 19 -29.29 3.16 -13.61
CA GLU A 19 -28.04 2.59 -14.14
C GLU A 19 -27.04 2.25 -13.04
N ALA A 20 -26.96 3.04 -11.97
CA ALA A 20 -26.03 2.81 -10.86
C ALA A 20 -26.36 1.51 -10.10
N LEU A 21 -27.66 1.23 -9.92
CA LEU A 21 -28.12 0.01 -9.26
C LEU A 21 -27.89 -1.23 -10.15
N SER A 22 -28.08 -1.08 -11.47
CA SER A 22 -27.81 -2.16 -12.44
C SER A 22 -26.32 -2.48 -12.50
N ALA A 23 -25.47 -1.46 -12.67
CA ALA A 23 -24.02 -1.61 -12.69
C ALA A 23 -23.47 -2.22 -11.39
N ARG A 24 -24.01 -1.81 -10.23
CA ARG A 24 -23.67 -2.44 -8.95
C ARG A 24 -24.01 -3.93 -8.94
N THR A 25 -25.18 -4.31 -9.46
CA THR A 25 -25.62 -5.70 -9.52
C THR A 25 -24.70 -6.55 -10.40
N GLU A 26 -24.31 -6.04 -11.57
CA GLU A 26 -23.38 -6.71 -12.48
C GLU A 26 -21.99 -6.91 -11.86
N ALA A 27 -21.53 -5.93 -11.05
CA ALA A 27 -20.24 -5.98 -10.38
C ALA A 27 -20.20 -6.91 -9.15
N LEU A 28 -21.34 -7.38 -8.61
CA LEU A 28 -21.38 -8.15 -7.35
C LEU A 28 -20.45 -9.37 -7.36
N SER A 29 -20.40 -10.08 -8.48
CA SER A 29 -19.57 -11.29 -8.62
C SER A 29 -18.06 -11.02 -8.63
N THR A 30 -17.65 -9.77 -8.83
CA THR A 30 -16.25 -9.36 -8.91
C THR A 30 -15.62 -9.08 -7.55
N PHE A 31 -16.44 -8.78 -6.53
CA PHE A 31 -15.96 -8.47 -5.19
C PHE A 31 -15.43 -9.71 -4.46
N ARG A 32 -14.28 -9.58 -3.81
CA ARG A 32 -13.54 -10.68 -3.17
C ARG A 32 -13.28 -10.49 -1.69
N GLU A 33 -13.27 -9.26 -1.19
CA GLU A 33 -12.94 -8.89 0.19
C GLU A 33 -14.17 -8.29 0.90
N LEU A 34 -14.00 -7.13 1.54
CA LEU A 34 -15.08 -6.41 2.23
C LEU A 34 -16.08 -5.79 1.26
N GLY A 35 -15.81 -5.78 -0.04
CA GLY A 35 -16.70 -5.24 -1.06
C GLY A 35 -16.68 -3.71 -1.20
N PRO A 36 -17.56 -3.18 -2.07
CA PRO A 36 -17.60 -1.77 -2.43
C PRO A 36 -18.17 -0.92 -1.28
N PRO A 37 -18.05 0.42 -1.37
CA PRO A 37 -18.73 1.29 -0.41
C PRO A 37 -20.24 1.15 -0.58
N ASP A 38 -20.97 1.62 0.43
CA ASP A 38 -22.42 1.60 0.37
C ASP A 38 -22.86 2.64 -0.67
N LEU A 39 -23.95 2.33 -1.38
CA LEU A 39 -24.47 3.17 -2.45
C LEU A 39 -25.85 3.70 -2.02
N CYS A 40 -26.01 5.02 -2.02
CA CYS A 40 -27.31 5.65 -1.81
C CYS A 40 -27.78 6.25 -3.13
N HIS A 41 -28.82 5.66 -3.71
CA HIS A 41 -29.50 6.15 -4.90
C HIS A 41 -30.80 6.86 -4.52
N VAL A 42 -31.11 7.98 -5.17
CA VAL A 42 -32.34 8.74 -4.97
C VAL A 42 -32.97 9.11 -6.31
N VAL A 43 -34.30 9.15 -6.32
CA VAL A 43 -35.10 9.62 -7.44
C VAL A 43 -35.80 10.91 -7.02
N LYS A 44 -35.55 11.97 -7.79
CA LYS A 44 -36.08 13.31 -7.56
C LYS A 44 -37.13 13.62 -8.61
N SER A 45 -38.22 14.25 -8.17
CA SER A 45 -39.33 14.66 -9.04
C SER A 45 -39.79 16.06 -8.68
N ASN A 46 -40.29 16.81 -9.66
CA ASN A 46 -40.86 18.14 -9.43
C ASN A 46 -42.37 18.22 -9.73
N GLY A 47 -43.01 17.06 -9.95
CA GLY A 47 -44.46 16.95 -10.12
C GLY A 47 -45.04 17.63 -11.37
N LYS A 48 -44.22 18.20 -12.26
CA LYS A 48 -44.68 18.80 -13.52
C LYS A 48 -44.89 17.70 -14.56
N SER A 49 -46.10 17.66 -15.14
CA SER A 49 -46.41 16.76 -16.25
C SER A 49 -45.46 17.01 -17.44
N GLY A 50 -44.79 15.94 -17.92
CA GLY A 50 -43.85 15.99 -19.04
C GLY A 50 -42.37 16.16 -18.65
N GLN A 51 -42.06 16.46 -17.39
CA GLN A 51 -40.67 16.49 -16.92
C GLN A 51 -40.29 15.12 -16.34
N ARG A 52 -39.19 14.55 -16.83
CA ARG A 52 -38.72 13.23 -16.38
C ARG A 52 -38.16 13.34 -14.95
N ASP A 53 -38.37 12.28 -14.18
CA ASP A 53 -37.71 12.10 -12.89
C ASP A 53 -36.19 12.01 -13.10
N LEU A 54 -35.42 12.52 -12.13
CA LEU A 54 -33.96 12.50 -12.17
C LEU A 54 -33.44 11.49 -11.14
N GLY A 55 -32.53 10.63 -11.59
CA GLY A 55 -31.75 9.76 -10.71
C GLY A 55 -30.44 10.44 -10.33
N SER A 56 -30.10 10.37 -9.05
CA SER A 56 -28.74 10.68 -8.60
C SER A 56 -28.30 9.74 -7.49
N TYR A 57 -27.01 9.60 -7.31
CA TYR A 57 -26.44 8.73 -6.30
C TYR A 57 -25.14 9.29 -5.72
N HIS A 58 -24.77 8.75 -4.57
CA HIS A 58 -23.49 9.01 -3.92
C HIS A 58 -23.05 7.78 -3.15
N TYR A 59 -21.74 7.65 -2.94
CA TYR A 59 -21.17 6.59 -2.12
C TYR A 59 -21.13 7.05 -0.67
N ILE A 60 -21.27 6.10 0.25
CA ILE A 60 -21.23 6.40 1.67
C ILE A 60 -20.63 5.27 2.51
N SER A 61 -19.99 5.64 3.61
CA SER A 61 -19.59 4.72 4.69
C SER A 61 -19.95 5.31 6.05
N GLY A 62 -20.12 4.44 7.05
CA GLY A 62 -20.38 4.83 8.44
C GLY A 62 -21.85 5.01 8.82
N VAL A 63 -22.81 4.75 7.92
CA VAL A 63 -24.23 4.69 8.30
C VAL A 63 -24.50 3.37 9.05
N ASP A 64 -25.34 3.43 10.09
CA ASP A 64 -25.74 2.23 10.84
C ASP A 64 -26.59 1.28 9.96
N ALA A 65 -25.95 0.23 9.45
CA ALA A 65 -26.58 -0.81 8.62
C ALA A 65 -27.16 -1.98 9.44
N SER A 66 -27.52 -1.77 10.72
CA SER A 66 -28.13 -2.81 11.57
C SER A 66 -29.61 -3.07 11.29
N SER A 67 -30.30 -2.19 10.56
CA SER A 67 -31.72 -2.36 10.26
C SER A 67 -32.17 -1.61 9.00
N SER A 68 -33.32 -1.99 8.46
CA SER A 68 -33.96 -1.23 7.38
C SER A 68 -34.40 0.17 7.82
N ALA A 69 -34.76 0.33 9.10
CA ALA A 69 -35.22 1.60 9.64
C ALA A 69 -34.10 2.65 9.71
N SER A 70 -32.88 2.25 10.10
CA SER A 70 -31.73 3.15 10.15
C SER A 70 -31.29 3.61 8.76
N LEU A 71 -31.25 2.69 7.78
CA LEU A 71 -30.95 3.02 6.39
C LEU A 71 -32.04 3.89 5.75
N ALA A 72 -33.32 3.63 6.05
CA ALA A 72 -34.42 4.47 5.60
C ALA A 72 -34.40 5.87 6.25
N ALA A 73 -34.00 5.97 7.52
CA ALA A 73 -33.82 7.25 8.19
C ALA A 73 -32.73 8.10 7.52
N TYR A 74 -31.64 7.49 7.05
CA TYR A 74 -30.64 8.17 6.25
C TYR A 74 -31.25 8.74 4.95
N ILE A 75 -31.96 7.93 4.15
CA ILE A 75 -32.62 8.42 2.93
C ILE A 75 -33.61 9.55 3.23
N ASN A 76 -34.41 9.42 4.31
CA ASN A 76 -35.35 10.45 4.72
C ASN A 76 -34.64 11.75 5.11
N SER A 77 -33.44 11.70 5.69
CA SER A 77 -32.68 12.90 6.00
C SER A 77 -32.32 13.72 4.74
N LEU A 78 -32.17 13.06 3.58
CA LEU A 78 -31.89 13.71 2.30
C LEU A 78 -33.05 14.56 1.78
N THR A 79 -34.29 14.31 2.25
CA THR A 79 -35.44 15.14 1.90
C THR A 79 -35.29 16.58 2.36
N TYR A 80 -34.57 16.79 3.47
CA TYR A 80 -34.27 18.11 4.03
C TYR A 80 -33.01 18.74 3.43
N ALA A 81 -32.26 18.00 2.62
CA ALA A 81 -31.01 18.45 2.02
C ALA A 81 -31.18 19.06 0.62
N ILE A 82 -32.38 18.97 0.02
CA ILE A 82 -32.66 19.64 -1.25
C ILE A 82 -32.82 21.14 -0.99
N GLU A 83 -32.13 21.98 -1.77
CA GLU A 83 -32.30 23.42 -1.66
C GLU A 83 -33.73 23.85 -1.99
N ASP A 84 -34.39 24.46 -1.02
CA ASP A 84 -35.67 25.12 -1.27
C ASP A 84 -35.37 26.46 -1.95
N SER A 85 -35.31 26.46 -3.29
CA SER A 85 -35.20 27.67 -4.12
C SER A 85 -36.51 28.49 -4.09
N SER A 86 -37.04 28.76 -2.90
CA SER A 86 -38.20 29.60 -2.68
C SER A 86 -37.74 31.04 -2.46
N ALA A 87 -37.19 31.66 -3.51
CA ALA A 87 -37.25 33.11 -3.62
C ALA A 87 -38.73 33.51 -3.54
N TRP A 88 -39.08 34.40 -2.62
CA TRP A 88 -40.43 34.88 -2.29
C TRP A 88 -41.32 35.27 -3.52
N PHE A 89 -40.72 35.45 -4.71
CA PHE A 89 -41.39 35.77 -5.97
C PHE A 89 -41.51 34.62 -6.99
N SER A 90 -40.97 33.42 -6.74
CA SER A 90 -40.90 32.32 -7.71
C SER A 90 -41.74 31.11 -7.29
N LYS A 91 -42.94 30.97 -7.88
CA LYS A 91 -43.76 29.73 -7.85
C LYS A 91 -43.20 28.63 -8.76
N ALA A 92 -41.89 28.39 -8.76
CA ALA A 92 -41.33 27.24 -9.46
C ALA A 92 -41.67 25.96 -8.68
N ALA A 93 -42.03 24.88 -9.37
CA ALA A 93 -42.29 23.61 -8.70
C ALA A 93 -41.00 23.09 -8.04
N ALA A 94 -41.04 22.94 -6.73
CA ALA A 94 -39.91 22.47 -5.94
C ALA A 94 -39.62 21.00 -6.26
N TRP A 95 -38.35 20.69 -6.48
CA TRP A 95 -37.88 19.31 -6.55
C TRP A 95 -38.02 18.65 -5.19
N LYS A 96 -38.41 17.38 -5.17
CA LYS A 96 -38.56 16.57 -3.96
C LYS A 96 -37.99 15.18 -4.20
N VAL A 97 -37.42 14.57 -3.15
CA VAL A 97 -37.08 13.14 -3.18
C VAL A 97 -38.39 12.35 -3.19
N LYS A 98 -38.60 11.57 -4.25
CA LYS A 98 -39.77 10.71 -4.47
C LYS A 98 -39.53 9.31 -3.92
N SER A 99 -38.32 8.79 -4.10
CA SER A 99 -37.90 7.48 -3.59
C SER A 99 -36.38 7.40 -3.49
N GLY A 100 -35.88 6.39 -2.82
CA GLY A 100 -34.46 6.06 -2.79
C GLY A 100 -34.20 4.57 -2.55
N CYS A 101 -32.99 4.14 -2.85
CA CYS A 101 -32.50 2.78 -2.62
C CYS A 101 -31.13 2.87 -1.93
N TYR A 102 -31.00 2.27 -0.75
CA TYR A 102 -29.72 2.14 -0.05
C TYR A 102 -29.18 0.73 -0.26
N CYS A 103 -27.95 0.58 -0.74
CA CYS A 103 -27.30 -0.71 -0.97
C CYS A 103 -26.08 -0.87 -0.06
N CYS A 104 -26.01 -1.97 0.68
CA CYS A 104 -24.91 -2.30 1.57
C CYS A 104 -24.44 -3.74 1.32
N PHE A 105 -23.16 -3.91 1.00
CA PHE A 105 -22.61 -5.24 0.71
C PHE A 105 -22.32 -6.02 2.00
N ASN A 106 -22.72 -7.28 2.05
CA ASN A 106 -22.39 -8.23 3.10
C ASN A 106 -21.23 -9.13 2.62
N ALA A 107 -20.07 -9.00 3.26
CA ALA A 107 -18.87 -9.74 2.90
C ALA A 107 -18.88 -11.20 3.40
N PHE A 108 -19.64 -11.53 4.45
CA PHE A 108 -19.75 -12.89 4.98
C PHE A 108 -20.53 -13.80 4.04
N SER A 109 -21.75 -13.39 3.68
CA SER A 109 -22.65 -14.14 2.79
C SER A 109 -22.51 -13.76 1.32
N ARG A 110 -21.68 -12.77 0.98
CA ARG A 110 -21.42 -12.27 -0.38
C ARG A 110 -22.70 -11.92 -1.14
N LEU A 111 -23.48 -11.03 -0.55
CA LEU A 111 -24.75 -10.53 -1.09
C LEU A 111 -24.89 -9.04 -0.83
N ASP A 112 -25.84 -8.39 -1.48
CA ASP A 112 -26.08 -6.95 -1.38
C ASP A 112 -27.45 -6.71 -0.73
N ILE A 113 -27.47 -6.19 0.50
CA ILE A 113 -28.71 -5.76 1.16
C ILE A 113 -29.18 -4.46 0.53
N ARG A 114 -30.46 -4.41 0.14
CA ARG A 114 -31.10 -3.23 -0.42
C ARG A 114 -32.32 -2.80 0.37
N VAL A 115 -32.43 -1.49 0.58
CA VAL A 115 -33.57 -0.85 1.24
C VAL A 115 -34.18 0.18 0.32
N ASP A 116 -35.34 -0.15 -0.26
CA ASP A 116 -36.12 0.76 -1.07
C ASP A 116 -37.06 1.57 -0.18
N VAL A 117 -37.05 2.89 -0.34
CA VAL A 117 -37.89 3.84 0.39
C VAL A 117 -38.73 4.63 -0.60
N LYS A 118 -40.05 4.72 -0.36
CA LYS A 118 -40.96 5.60 -1.12
C LYS A 118 -41.45 6.74 -0.23
N ILE A 119 -41.51 7.96 -0.74
CA ILE A 119 -41.80 9.17 0.04
C ILE A 119 -42.97 9.96 -0.60
N PRO A 120 -44.13 10.13 0.08
CA PRO A 120 -44.56 9.39 1.27
C PRO A 120 -44.85 7.92 0.92
N GLY A 121 -44.57 6.98 1.81
CA GLY A 121 -44.73 5.57 1.49
C GLY A 121 -44.03 4.62 2.46
N GLY A 122 -43.88 3.37 2.02
CA GLY A 122 -43.30 2.27 2.80
C GLY A 122 -41.82 2.05 2.53
N VAL A 123 -41.20 1.31 3.46
CA VAL A 123 -39.82 0.81 3.38
C VAL A 123 -39.88 -0.67 3.02
N HIS A 124 -39.11 -1.10 2.03
CA HIS A 124 -39.00 -2.50 1.63
C HIS A 124 -37.53 -2.92 1.60
N ALA A 125 -37.19 -3.91 2.42
CA ALA A 125 -35.84 -4.45 2.48
C ALA A 125 -35.80 -5.87 1.90
N TYR A 126 -34.74 -6.14 1.13
CA TYR A 126 -34.48 -7.41 0.48
C TYR A 126 -32.97 -7.55 0.26
N VAL A 127 -32.53 -8.74 -0.13
CA VAL A 127 -31.14 -8.98 -0.50
C VAL A 127 -31.04 -9.42 -1.94
N ILE A 128 -29.92 -9.08 -2.59
CA ILE A 128 -29.58 -9.55 -3.94
C ILE A 128 -28.36 -10.45 -3.84
N ASP A 129 -28.47 -11.68 -4.33
CA ASP A 129 -27.34 -12.60 -4.40
C ASP A 129 -26.43 -12.33 -5.62
N LEU A 130 -25.35 -13.11 -5.75
CA LEU A 130 -24.41 -12.97 -6.88
C LEU A 130 -25.02 -13.27 -8.26
N ARG A 131 -26.21 -13.87 -8.32
CA ARG A 131 -26.95 -14.16 -9.56
C ARG A 131 -27.93 -13.05 -9.91
N GLY A 132 -28.11 -12.06 -9.03
CA GLY A 132 -29.10 -11.00 -9.19
C GLY A 132 -30.50 -11.38 -8.69
N GLU A 133 -30.65 -12.51 -7.99
CA GLU A 133 -31.95 -12.96 -7.48
C GLU A 133 -32.26 -12.30 -6.13
N ARG A 134 -33.55 -11.98 -5.91
CA ARG A 134 -34.02 -11.30 -4.71
C ARG A 134 -34.46 -12.30 -3.65
N HIS A 135 -33.98 -12.12 -2.42
CA HIS A 135 -34.36 -12.92 -1.26
C HIS A 135 -34.76 -12.05 -0.07
N GLU A 136 -35.34 -12.67 0.96
CA GLU A 136 -35.73 -11.99 2.20
C GLU A 136 -34.49 -11.60 3.04
N ALA A 137 -34.52 -10.40 3.63
CA ALA A 137 -33.45 -9.92 4.50
C ALA A 137 -33.65 -10.41 5.95
N THR A 138 -33.08 -11.58 6.28
CA THR A 138 -33.20 -12.18 7.61
C THR A 138 -32.37 -11.42 8.67
N PRO A 139 -32.68 -11.57 9.98
CA PRO A 139 -31.93 -10.93 11.06
C PRO A 139 -30.42 -11.26 11.06
N GLU A 140 -30.05 -12.49 10.68
CA GLU A 140 -28.65 -12.93 10.58
C GLU A 140 -27.91 -12.17 9.48
N LEU A 141 -28.56 -11.97 8.33
CA LEU A 141 -27.99 -11.20 7.23
C LEU A 141 -27.81 -9.72 7.60
N TRP A 142 -28.73 -9.14 8.37
CA TRP A 142 -28.58 -7.79 8.90
C TRP A 142 -27.38 -7.66 9.84
N GLN A 143 -27.16 -8.64 10.71
CA GLN A 143 -26.01 -8.63 11.61
C GLN A 143 -24.68 -8.72 10.85
N GLU A 144 -24.59 -9.60 9.85
CA GLU A 144 -23.41 -9.72 8.97
C GLU A 144 -23.18 -8.45 8.13
N THR A 145 -24.24 -7.81 7.67
CA THR A 145 -24.18 -6.56 6.88
C THR A 145 -23.73 -5.38 7.73
N TYR A 146 -24.26 -5.25 8.95
CA TYR A 146 -23.79 -4.26 9.92
C TYR A 146 -22.29 -4.40 10.17
N MET A 147 -21.81 -5.61 10.44
CA MET A 147 -20.38 -5.84 10.66
C MET A 147 -19.55 -5.54 9.40
N SER A 148 -20.03 -5.93 8.22
CA SER A 148 -19.34 -5.63 6.95
C SER A 148 -19.20 -4.12 6.72
N ALA A 149 -20.26 -3.35 6.95
CA ALA A 149 -20.26 -1.90 6.82
C ALA A 149 -19.31 -1.20 7.79
N VAL A 150 -19.32 -1.62 9.06
CA VAL A 150 -18.43 -1.08 10.11
C VAL A 150 -16.97 -1.43 9.81
N LEU A 151 -16.67 -2.67 9.40
CA LEU A 151 -15.31 -3.09 9.04
C LEU A 151 -14.78 -2.32 7.83
N ARG A 152 -15.60 -2.13 6.77
CA ARG A 152 -15.23 -1.27 5.63
C ARG A 152 -14.89 0.15 6.08
N ALA A 153 -15.76 0.76 6.89
CA ALA A 153 -15.56 2.13 7.38
C ALA A 153 -14.28 2.27 8.21
N ILE A 154 -13.99 1.30 9.08
CA ILE A 154 -12.80 1.29 9.94
C ILE A 154 -11.53 1.01 9.15
N LEU A 155 -11.49 -0.05 8.34
CA LEU A 155 -10.25 -0.48 7.67
C LEU A 155 -9.88 0.42 6.50
N TYR A 156 -10.88 0.92 5.77
CA TYR A 156 -10.67 1.74 4.57
C TYR A 156 -10.79 3.25 4.84
N SER A 157 -10.82 3.67 6.11
CA SER A 157 -10.91 5.08 6.52
C SER A 157 -9.87 5.97 5.82
N ASP A 158 -8.62 5.51 5.83
CA ASP A 158 -7.42 6.24 5.44
C ASP A 158 -6.72 5.65 4.20
N ASP A 159 -7.36 4.72 3.49
CA ASP A 159 -6.72 4.07 2.34
C ASP A 159 -6.68 4.99 1.11
N PRO A 160 -5.49 5.38 0.61
CA PRO A 160 -5.36 6.22 -0.58
C PRO A 160 -5.88 5.55 -1.85
N ASN A 161 -5.92 4.21 -1.90
CA ASN A 161 -6.41 3.48 -3.07
C ASN A 161 -7.95 3.40 -3.12
N TYR A 162 -8.64 3.82 -2.05
CA TYR A 162 -10.08 3.76 -1.92
C TYR A 162 -10.72 5.14 -2.11
N TRP A 163 -10.40 5.77 -3.25
CA TRP A 163 -10.90 7.09 -3.65
C TRP A 163 -11.97 6.97 -4.73
N LEU A 164 -13.11 7.64 -4.50
CA LEU A 164 -14.27 7.67 -5.40
C LEU A 164 -14.87 9.07 -5.39
N ASP A 165 -15.39 9.49 -6.54
CA ASP A 165 -16.16 10.73 -6.64
C ASP A 165 -17.44 10.62 -5.81
N ALA A 166 -17.84 11.73 -5.19
CA ALA A 166 -19.03 11.81 -4.34
C ALA A 166 -19.07 10.73 -3.23
N TYR A 167 -17.94 10.46 -2.59
CA TYR A 167 -17.85 9.52 -1.48
C TYR A 167 -17.87 10.22 -0.12
N ARG A 168 -18.96 10.06 0.61
CA ARG A 168 -19.14 10.61 1.96
C ARG A 168 -18.73 9.60 3.03
N LYS A 169 -17.86 9.99 3.96
CA LYS A 169 -17.45 9.11 5.08
C LYS A 169 -17.96 9.67 6.40
N LEU A 170 -18.74 8.89 7.13
CA LEU A 170 -19.30 9.23 8.45
C LEU A 170 -18.66 8.38 9.55
N ASP A 171 -18.84 8.80 10.81
CA ASP A 171 -18.43 8.01 11.97
C ASP A 171 -19.24 6.70 12.08
N PRO A 172 -18.61 5.51 11.95
CA PRO A 172 -19.32 4.24 12.03
C PRO A 172 -19.80 3.89 13.45
N ILE A 173 -19.15 4.46 14.48
CA ILE A 173 -19.44 4.22 15.90
C ILE A 173 -19.43 5.57 16.60
N THR A 174 -20.61 6.06 17.00
CA THR A 174 -20.80 7.42 17.53
C THR A 174 -21.07 7.47 19.03
N THR A 175 -21.50 6.37 19.64
CA THR A 175 -21.78 6.29 21.09
C THR A 175 -21.17 5.06 21.76
N PRO A 176 -20.92 5.08 23.08
CA PRO A 176 -20.46 3.90 23.82
C PRO A 176 -21.40 2.69 23.69
N GLU A 177 -22.71 2.91 23.58
CA GLU A 177 -23.69 1.84 23.38
C GLU A 177 -23.54 1.21 21.98
N SER A 178 -23.22 2.01 20.96
CA SER A 178 -22.91 1.49 19.62
C SER A 178 -21.59 0.70 19.60
N GLU A 179 -20.61 1.07 20.42
CA GLU A 179 -19.36 0.29 20.59
C GLU A 179 -19.63 -1.06 21.26
N ILE A 180 -20.51 -1.11 22.26
CA ILE A 180 -20.94 -2.38 22.87
C ILE A 180 -21.65 -3.26 21.83
N ARG A 181 -22.54 -2.69 21.01
CA ARG A 181 -23.20 -3.42 19.91
C ARG A 181 -22.20 -3.97 18.88
N PHE A 182 -21.18 -3.17 18.52
CA PHE A 182 -20.09 -3.62 17.65
C PHE A 182 -19.36 -4.83 18.24
N LEU A 183 -18.99 -4.78 19.53
CA LEU A 183 -18.33 -5.90 20.21
C LEU A 183 -19.23 -7.15 20.31
N GLN A 184 -20.52 -6.99 20.55
CA GLN A 184 -21.48 -8.09 20.60
C GLN A 184 -21.65 -8.77 19.23
N ALA A 185 -21.74 -7.98 18.16
CA ALA A 185 -21.83 -8.50 16.80
C ALA A 185 -20.51 -9.15 16.35
N ALA A 186 -19.37 -8.57 16.74
CA ALA A 186 -18.06 -9.18 16.55
C ALA A 186 -17.93 -10.52 17.28
N GLU A 187 -18.39 -10.62 18.54
CA GLU A 187 -18.40 -11.88 19.32
C GLU A 187 -19.24 -12.96 18.63
N ALA A 188 -20.43 -12.59 18.13
CA ALA A 188 -21.34 -13.53 17.46
C ALA A 188 -20.79 -14.04 16.12
N LEU A 189 -20.11 -13.18 15.35
CA LEU A 189 -19.59 -13.49 14.03
C LEU A 189 -18.12 -13.92 14.02
N PHE A 190 -17.48 -14.00 15.19
CA PHE A 190 -16.04 -14.24 15.30
C PHE A 190 -15.56 -15.48 14.55
N MET A 191 -16.27 -16.62 14.72
CA MET A 191 -15.89 -17.88 14.08
C MET A 191 -16.10 -17.88 12.56
N LYS A 192 -16.87 -16.92 12.04
CA LYS A 192 -17.03 -16.67 10.60
C LYS A 192 -16.08 -15.57 10.09
N GLY A 193 -15.25 -14.98 10.93
CA GLY A 193 -14.39 -13.84 10.58
C GLY A 193 -13.45 -14.10 9.41
N TRP A 194 -12.99 -15.33 9.20
CA TRP A 194 -12.16 -15.70 8.05
C TRP A 194 -12.88 -15.53 6.70
N GLN A 195 -14.22 -15.52 6.67
CA GLN A 195 -15.01 -15.39 5.43
C GLN A 195 -14.91 -13.99 4.82
N VAL A 196 -14.62 -12.96 5.62
CA VAL A 196 -14.55 -11.58 5.14
C VAL A 196 -13.21 -11.23 4.47
N GLY A 197 -12.26 -12.16 4.43
CA GLY A 197 -10.93 -11.95 3.86
C GLY A 197 -9.89 -11.48 4.90
N SER A 198 -8.70 -11.15 4.41
CA SER A 198 -7.52 -10.75 5.19
C SER A 198 -6.71 -9.70 4.42
N ASP A 199 -5.74 -9.08 5.09
CA ASP A 199 -4.84 -8.15 4.43
C ASP A 199 -4.04 -8.82 3.29
N PRO A 200 -3.62 -8.09 2.23
CA PRO A 200 -2.98 -8.67 1.04
C PRO A 200 -1.67 -9.43 1.31
N GLU A 201 -1.03 -9.19 2.46
CA GLU A 201 0.19 -9.89 2.89
C GLU A 201 -0.09 -11.27 3.53
N ILE A 202 -1.35 -11.56 3.87
CA ILE A 202 -1.79 -12.83 4.44
C ILE A 202 -2.35 -13.70 3.31
N GLN A 203 -1.76 -14.87 3.11
CA GLN A 203 -2.19 -15.76 2.01
C GLN A 203 -3.54 -16.40 2.29
N VAL A 204 -3.73 -16.87 3.52
CA VAL A 204 -4.93 -17.59 3.94
C VAL A 204 -5.50 -16.93 5.18
N ALA A 205 -6.73 -16.42 5.08
CA ALA A 205 -7.45 -15.88 6.21
C ALA A 205 -7.68 -16.98 7.27
N THR A 206 -7.30 -16.70 8.51
CA THR A 206 -7.48 -17.60 9.65
C THR A 206 -8.45 -17.00 10.67
N VAL A 207 -8.74 -17.71 11.75
CA VAL A 207 -9.58 -17.17 12.85
C VAL A 207 -8.93 -15.95 13.52
N VAL A 208 -7.60 -15.86 13.48
CA VAL A 208 -6.83 -14.76 14.09
C VAL A 208 -6.36 -13.70 13.10
N SER A 209 -6.13 -14.06 11.84
CA SER A 209 -5.68 -13.16 10.77
C SER A 209 -6.78 -13.01 9.73
N ASN A 210 -7.66 -12.04 9.93
CA ASN A 210 -8.74 -11.68 9.01
C ASN A 210 -9.14 -10.21 9.23
N HIS A 211 -10.00 -9.67 8.35
CA HIS A 211 -10.43 -8.27 8.46
C HIS A 211 -11.26 -7.99 9.73
N LEU A 212 -11.97 -8.97 10.30
CA LEU A 212 -12.70 -8.75 11.56
C LEU A 212 -11.73 -8.50 12.71
N THR A 213 -10.71 -9.34 12.89
CA THR A 213 -9.71 -9.17 13.95
C THR A 213 -8.82 -7.95 13.68
N ALA A 214 -8.46 -7.70 12.42
CA ALA A 214 -7.72 -6.50 12.02
C ALA A 214 -8.52 -5.22 12.32
N GLY A 215 -9.83 -5.20 12.03
CA GLY A 215 -10.71 -4.06 12.31
C GLY A 215 -10.85 -3.78 13.80
N ILE A 216 -11.01 -4.81 14.63
CA ILE A 216 -11.03 -4.69 16.10
C ILE A 216 -9.70 -4.15 16.61
N MET A 217 -8.58 -4.73 16.17
CA MET A 217 -7.25 -4.31 16.61
C MET A 217 -6.91 -2.90 16.14
N LYS A 218 -7.32 -2.48 14.93
CA LYS A 218 -7.17 -1.11 14.45
C LYS A 218 -8.00 -0.14 15.29
N TYR A 219 -9.30 -0.41 15.46
CA TYR A 219 -10.22 0.48 16.17
C TYR A 219 -9.88 0.65 17.66
N PHE A 220 -9.49 -0.40 18.37
CA PHE A 220 -9.09 -0.27 19.79
C PHE A 220 -7.61 0.10 19.95
N GLY A 221 -6.74 -0.38 19.07
CA GLY A 221 -5.30 -0.13 19.14
C GLY A 221 -4.91 1.30 18.81
N ASP A 222 -5.51 1.90 17.77
CA ASP A 222 -5.24 3.30 17.38
C ASP A 222 -5.73 4.31 18.43
N SER A 223 -6.68 3.91 19.29
CA SER A 223 -7.15 4.70 20.43
C SER A 223 -6.47 4.33 21.76
N GLY A 224 -5.58 3.34 21.78
CA GLY A 224 -4.94 2.86 23.01
C GLY A 224 -5.89 2.14 23.99
N ARG A 225 -7.16 1.94 23.63
CA ARG A 225 -8.20 1.34 24.49
C ARG A 225 -8.25 -0.18 24.32
N TYR A 226 -7.13 -0.82 24.64
CA TYR A 226 -6.97 -2.27 24.46
C TYR A 226 -7.83 -3.12 25.43
N GLN A 227 -8.34 -2.54 26.51
CA GLN A 227 -9.15 -3.27 27.51
C GLN A 227 -10.40 -3.92 26.91
N GLN A 228 -11.11 -3.20 26.05
CA GLN A 228 -12.33 -3.68 25.40
C GLN A 228 -12.04 -4.87 24.48
N ALA A 229 -10.95 -4.77 23.71
CA ALA A 229 -10.48 -5.87 22.86
C ALA A 229 -10.02 -7.07 23.70
N ALA A 230 -9.27 -6.85 24.78
CA ALA A 230 -8.82 -7.90 25.69
C ALA A 230 -10.01 -8.66 26.29
N ASN A 231 -11.04 -7.96 26.79
CA ASN A 231 -12.23 -8.58 27.35
C ASN A 231 -12.99 -9.46 26.34
N LEU A 232 -13.03 -9.03 25.07
CA LEU A 232 -13.63 -9.83 24.00
C LEU A 232 -12.78 -11.08 23.74
N PHE A 233 -11.47 -10.92 23.53
CA PHE A 233 -10.59 -12.04 23.23
C PHE A 233 -10.45 -13.02 24.39
N GLU A 234 -10.55 -12.59 25.65
CA GLU A 234 -10.52 -13.47 26.81
C GLU A 234 -11.70 -14.45 26.83
N LYS A 235 -12.90 -13.97 26.50
CA LYS A 235 -14.10 -14.83 26.35
C LYS A 235 -13.96 -15.84 25.22
N ILE A 236 -13.36 -15.43 24.11
CA ILE A 236 -13.24 -16.26 22.91
C ILE A 236 -12.07 -17.24 23.04
N ALA A 237 -10.96 -16.83 23.64
CA ALA A 237 -9.78 -17.66 23.88
C ALA A 237 -10.10 -18.88 24.78
N ALA A 238 -11.13 -18.79 25.62
CA ALA A 238 -11.64 -19.92 26.39
C ALA A 238 -12.22 -21.04 25.49
N LYS A 239 -12.68 -20.70 24.27
CA LYS A 239 -13.23 -21.65 23.29
C LYS A 239 -12.23 -21.99 22.18
N GLU A 240 -11.45 -21.00 21.76
CA GLU A 240 -10.49 -21.11 20.65
C GLU A 240 -9.09 -20.66 21.10
N PRO A 241 -8.19 -21.60 21.46
CA PRO A 241 -6.89 -21.26 22.02
C PRO A 241 -5.98 -20.42 21.10
N GLU A 242 -6.16 -20.45 19.78
CA GLU A 242 -5.37 -19.63 18.84
C GLU A 242 -5.54 -18.12 19.06
N VAL A 243 -6.72 -17.70 19.55
CA VAL A 243 -7.05 -16.30 19.84
C VAL A 243 -6.21 -15.73 20.98
N ALA A 244 -5.53 -16.58 21.76
CA ALA A 244 -4.59 -16.15 22.78
C ALA A 244 -3.48 -15.24 22.23
N SER A 245 -3.13 -15.35 20.95
CA SER A 245 -2.19 -14.44 20.28
C SER A 245 -2.69 -12.99 20.26
N LEU A 246 -3.97 -12.78 19.91
CA LEU A 246 -4.61 -11.46 19.93
C LEU A 246 -4.78 -10.94 21.35
N LEU A 247 -5.18 -11.80 22.28
CA LEU A 247 -5.32 -11.46 23.70
C LEU A 247 -3.99 -10.99 24.29
N ALA A 248 -2.90 -11.72 24.02
CA ALA A 248 -1.56 -11.33 24.46
C ALA A 248 -1.14 -9.97 23.89
N ARG A 249 -1.40 -9.72 22.60
CA ARG A 249 -1.16 -8.41 21.97
C ARG A 249 -1.96 -7.30 22.62
N SER A 250 -3.22 -7.54 22.99
CA SER A 250 -4.03 -6.56 23.72
C SER A 250 -3.45 -6.25 25.11
N TYR A 251 -3.06 -7.25 25.89
CA TYR A 251 -2.42 -7.02 27.20
C TYR A 251 -1.06 -6.31 27.10
N ILE A 252 -0.25 -6.61 26.07
CA ILE A 252 0.98 -5.86 25.79
C ILE A 252 0.64 -4.38 25.52
N GLY A 253 -0.39 -4.11 24.73
CA GLY A 253 -0.87 -2.74 24.47
C GLY A 253 -1.36 -2.00 25.73
N MET A 254 -1.82 -2.73 26.75
CA MET A 254 -2.20 -2.20 28.07
C MET A 254 -1.01 -2.03 29.03
N ASN A 255 0.21 -2.32 28.61
CA ASN A 255 1.40 -2.43 29.46
C ASN A 255 1.29 -3.53 30.56
N GLU A 256 0.39 -4.50 30.41
CA GLU A 256 0.25 -5.65 31.32
C GLU A 256 1.07 -6.86 30.83
N GLU A 257 2.37 -6.64 30.59
CA GLU A 257 3.26 -7.62 29.95
C GLU A 257 3.35 -8.96 30.72
N VAL A 258 3.30 -8.92 32.06
CA VAL A 258 3.40 -10.13 32.89
C VAL A 258 2.23 -11.08 32.62
N LYS A 259 1.01 -10.54 32.52
CA LYS A 259 -0.18 -11.35 32.17
C LYS A 259 -0.09 -11.87 30.74
N ALA A 260 0.36 -11.04 29.81
CA ALA A 260 0.58 -11.45 28.42
C ALA A 260 1.55 -12.65 28.34
N VAL A 261 2.68 -12.61 29.06
CA VAL A 261 3.65 -13.72 29.11
C VAL A 261 3.03 -14.98 29.70
N GLN A 262 2.28 -14.87 30.81
CA GLN A 262 1.62 -16.01 31.43
C GLN A 262 0.62 -16.69 30.49
N ILE A 263 -0.16 -15.89 29.75
CA ILE A 263 -1.12 -16.37 28.74
C ILE A 263 -0.37 -17.02 27.58
N MET A 264 0.67 -16.39 27.06
CA MET A 264 1.45 -16.98 25.97
C MET A 264 2.11 -18.30 26.38
N ALA A 265 2.62 -18.39 27.61
CA ALA A 265 3.27 -19.58 28.14
C ALA A 265 2.28 -20.73 28.44
N SER A 266 1.04 -20.42 28.80
CA SER A 266 -0.01 -21.43 28.99
C SER A 266 -0.59 -21.89 27.65
N SER A 267 -0.84 -20.96 26.72
CA SER A 267 -1.44 -21.26 25.42
C SER A 267 -0.50 -22.00 24.48
N ILE A 268 0.81 -21.73 24.49
CA ILE A 268 1.76 -22.43 23.62
C ILE A 268 1.85 -23.93 23.94
N LYS A 269 1.53 -24.33 25.17
CA LYS A 269 1.45 -25.75 25.56
C LYS A 269 0.26 -26.46 24.92
N GLN A 270 -0.81 -25.73 24.59
CA GLN A 270 -2.00 -26.25 23.94
C GLN A 270 -1.87 -26.18 22.41
N THR A 271 -1.33 -25.08 21.89
CA THR A 271 -1.17 -24.81 20.45
C THR A 271 0.30 -24.54 20.08
N PRO A 272 1.18 -25.55 20.14
CA PRO A 272 2.62 -25.37 19.93
C PRO A 272 2.99 -24.94 18.50
N HIS A 273 2.13 -25.21 17.51
CA HIS A 273 2.36 -24.85 16.10
C HIS A 273 1.75 -23.49 15.71
N SER A 274 1.27 -22.70 16.67
CA SER A 274 0.67 -21.39 16.39
C SER A 274 1.75 -20.33 16.13
N TYR A 275 2.02 -20.04 14.85
CA TYR A 275 3.00 -19.02 14.46
C TYR A 275 2.63 -17.62 14.96
N THR A 276 1.34 -17.30 15.07
CA THR A 276 0.86 -15.99 15.57
C THR A 276 1.17 -15.79 17.05
N LEU A 277 1.14 -16.86 17.85
CA LEU A 277 1.54 -16.82 19.25
C LEU A 277 3.07 -16.66 19.38
N LEU A 278 3.84 -17.37 18.54
CA LEU A 278 5.28 -17.22 18.47
C LEU A 278 5.69 -15.80 18.03
N HIS A 279 4.95 -15.19 17.12
CA HIS A 279 5.13 -13.79 16.73
C HIS A 279 4.89 -12.84 17.90
N ALA A 280 3.82 -13.04 18.68
CA ALA A 280 3.56 -12.21 19.86
C ALA A 280 4.68 -12.31 20.90
N GLN A 281 5.22 -13.52 21.14
CA GLN A 281 6.38 -13.72 22.02
C GLN A 281 7.64 -13.06 21.45
N CYS A 282 7.87 -13.21 20.14
CA CYS A 282 8.99 -12.61 19.43
C CYS A 282 8.97 -11.09 19.52
N ASP A 283 7.83 -10.44 19.28
CA ASP A 283 7.68 -8.99 19.37
C ASP A 283 7.92 -8.48 20.80
N LEU A 284 7.45 -9.19 21.82
CA LEU A 284 7.75 -8.86 23.22
C LEU A 284 9.25 -8.94 23.52
N LEU A 285 9.94 -9.98 23.06
CA LEU A 285 11.38 -10.14 23.28
C LEU A 285 12.19 -9.06 22.55
N ARG A 286 11.75 -8.65 21.36
CA ARG A 286 12.35 -7.53 20.63
C ARG A 286 12.19 -6.21 21.38
N LEU A 287 11.04 -5.97 22.00
CA LEU A 287 10.83 -4.80 22.86
C LEU A 287 11.70 -4.79 24.13
N LYS A 288 12.27 -5.94 24.52
CA LYS A 288 13.19 -6.08 25.66
C LYS A 288 14.65 -6.25 25.23
N ASP A 289 14.97 -5.96 23.97
CA ASP A 289 16.31 -6.10 23.39
C ASP A 289 16.90 -7.52 23.51
N LYS A 290 16.05 -8.55 23.54
CA LYS A 290 16.45 -9.98 23.59
C LYS A 290 16.44 -10.60 22.19
N HIS A 291 17.26 -10.05 21.29
CA HIS A 291 17.26 -10.42 19.87
C HIS A 291 17.62 -11.88 19.60
N GLU A 292 18.58 -12.47 20.33
CA GLU A 292 18.96 -13.88 20.15
C GLU A 292 17.80 -14.85 20.39
N TRP A 293 16.96 -14.57 21.38
CA TRP A 293 15.80 -15.40 21.70
C TRP A 293 14.68 -15.16 20.70
N ALA A 294 14.50 -13.91 20.28
CA ALA A 294 13.55 -13.55 19.23
C ALA A 294 13.84 -14.31 17.92
N VAL A 295 15.11 -14.39 17.49
CA VAL A 295 15.50 -15.16 16.29
C VAL A 295 15.15 -16.64 16.41
N LYS A 296 15.35 -17.25 17.59
CA LYS A 296 14.98 -18.66 17.81
C LYS A 296 13.47 -18.88 17.66
N LEU A 297 12.65 -18.01 18.26
CA LEU A 297 11.19 -18.11 18.14
C LEU A 297 10.71 -17.81 16.72
N ALA A 298 11.30 -16.83 16.04
CA ALA A 298 10.95 -16.50 14.66
C ALA A 298 11.30 -17.65 13.70
N ARG A 299 12.41 -18.37 13.94
CA ARG A 299 12.75 -19.58 13.18
C ARG A 299 11.70 -20.68 13.38
N GLU A 300 11.27 -20.91 14.62
CA GLU A 300 10.20 -21.87 14.89
C GLU A 300 8.86 -21.43 14.26
N ALA A 301 8.57 -20.12 14.22
CA ALA A 301 7.39 -19.61 13.54
C ALA A 301 7.41 -19.91 12.02
N VAL A 302 8.57 -19.75 11.38
CA VAL A 302 8.78 -20.14 9.98
C VAL A 302 8.64 -21.66 9.80
N ASN A 303 9.16 -22.47 10.72
CA ASN A 303 8.99 -23.93 10.67
C ASN A 303 7.50 -24.33 10.76
N CYS A 304 6.70 -23.60 11.54
CA CYS A 304 5.27 -23.85 11.69
C CYS A 304 4.46 -23.44 10.44
N ALA A 305 4.81 -22.34 9.80
CA ALA A 305 4.09 -21.81 8.63
C ALA A 305 5.06 -21.29 7.54
N PRO A 306 5.79 -22.18 6.85
CA PRO A 306 6.81 -21.79 5.87
C PRO A 306 6.21 -21.19 4.60
N SER A 307 4.93 -21.40 4.34
CA SER A 307 4.22 -20.80 3.20
C SER A 307 3.83 -19.36 3.45
N GLU A 308 3.80 -18.86 4.69
CA GLU A 308 3.30 -17.52 5.02
C GLU A 308 4.42 -16.47 4.98
N PHE A 309 4.27 -15.43 4.16
CA PHE A 309 5.25 -14.34 4.02
C PHE A 309 5.60 -13.68 5.36
N VAL A 310 4.60 -13.45 6.20
CA VAL A 310 4.75 -12.69 7.46
C VAL A 310 5.71 -13.38 8.44
N THR A 311 5.86 -14.70 8.37
CA THR A 311 6.82 -15.44 9.24
C THR A 311 8.27 -15.16 8.82
N TRP A 312 8.53 -15.20 7.51
CA TRP A 312 9.84 -14.89 6.94
C TRP A 312 10.20 -13.41 7.07
N GLU A 313 9.22 -12.51 6.90
CA GLU A 313 9.37 -11.09 7.19
C GLU A 313 9.84 -10.88 8.63
N LYS A 314 9.13 -11.49 9.60
CA LYS A 314 9.47 -11.37 11.02
C LYS A 314 10.86 -11.91 11.33
N LEU A 315 11.24 -13.05 10.76
CA LEU A 315 12.57 -13.63 10.94
C LEU A 315 13.66 -12.72 10.35
N THR A 316 13.43 -12.17 9.16
CA THR A 316 14.34 -11.21 8.52
C THR A 316 14.52 -9.97 9.40
N GLU A 317 13.44 -9.40 9.93
CA GLU A 317 13.52 -8.28 10.88
C GLU A 317 14.35 -8.61 12.12
N CYS A 318 14.24 -9.84 12.64
CA CYS A 318 15.01 -10.27 13.82
C CYS A 318 16.50 -10.38 13.52
N TYR A 319 16.88 -10.91 12.35
CA TYR A 319 18.29 -10.95 11.93
C TYR A 319 18.87 -9.56 11.70
N ILE A 320 18.11 -8.65 11.08
CA ILE A 320 18.51 -7.24 10.95
C ILE A 320 18.78 -6.62 12.32
N SER A 321 17.90 -6.86 13.30
CA SER A 321 18.08 -6.38 14.68
C SER A 321 19.26 -7.03 15.41
N LEU A 322 19.62 -8.26 15.06
CA LEU A 322 20.79 -8.95 15.62
C LEU A 322 22.11 -8.47 15.01
N GLY A 323 22.06 -7.87 13.80
CA GLY A 323 23.24 -7.51 13.02
C GLY A 323 23.78 -8.66 12.14
N ASP A 324 23.04 -9.75 12.02
CA ASP A 324 23.37 -10.88 11.12
C ASP A 324 22.75 -10.62 9.74
N TYR A 325 23.45 -9.84 8.93
CA TYR A 325 22.96 -9.37 7.64
C TYR A 325 22.99 -10.44 6.54
N GLU A 326 23.93 -11.39 6.62
CA GLU A 326 24.01 -12.53 5.70
C GLU A 326 22.78 -13.43 5.85
N SER A 327 22.44 -13.80 7.10
CA SER A 327 21.23 -14.57 7.38
C SER A 327 19.97 -13.80 7.03
N ALA A 328 19.94 -12.48 7.24
CA ALA A 328 18.81 -11.64 6.85
C ALA A 328 18.56 -11.69 5.33
N LEU A 329 19.60 -11.53 4.50
CA LEU A 329 19.45 -11.59 3.04
C LEU A 329 19.05 -12.99 2.57
N LEU A 330 19.65 -14.04 3.12
CA LEU A 330 19.28 -15.43 2.80
C LEU A 330 17.81 -15.73 3.16
N THR A 331 17.35 -15.21 4.29
CA THR A 331 15.97 -15.34 4.74
C THR A 331 15.03 -14.57 3.82
N LEU A 332 15.38 -13.32 3.48
CA LEU A 332 14.61 -12.49 2.55
C LEU A 332 14.45 -13.16 1.19
N ASN A 333 15.52 -13.74 0.65
CA ASN A 333 15.49 -14.49 -0.61
C ASN A 333 14.57 -15.72 -0.57
N SER A 334 14.36 -16.28 0.62
CA SER A 334 13.51 -17.46 0.83
C SER A 334 12.04 -17.11 1.09
N CYS A 335 11.68 -15.81 1.15
CA CYS A 335 10.31 -15.36 1.39
C CYS A 335 9.35 -15.82 0.28
N PRO A 336 8.20 -16.44 0.61
CA PRO A 336 7.16 -16.71 -0.37
C PRO A 336 6.51 -15.39 -0.81
N MET A 337 6.48 -15.14 -2.12
CA MET A 337 5.90 -13.93 -2.70
C MET A 337 4.53 -14.23 -3.30
N PHE A 338 3.52 -13.42 -2.99
CA PHE A 338 2.15 -13.64 -3.45
C PHE A 338 1.69 -12.54 -4.37
N THR A 339 1.00 -12.89 -5.45
CA THR A 339 0.27 -11.93 -6.30
C THR A 339 -0.60 -11.00 -5.45
N TYR A 340 -0.33 -9.70 -5.58
CA TYR A 340 -1.11 -8.68 -4.90
C TYR A 340 -2.55 -8.74 -5.41
N ASN A 341 -3.46 -9.17 -4.54
CA ASN A 341 -4.88 -9.01 -4.78
C ASN A 341 -5.23 -7.59 -4.33
N GLY A 342 -5.62 -6.76 -5.29
CA GLY A 342 -6.09 -5.42 -4.99
C GLY A 342 -7.40 -5.46 -4.24
N ARG A 343 -7.62 -4.44 -3.41
CA ARG A 343 -8.90 -4.18 -2.77
C ARG A 343 -10.01 -4.05 -3.81
N ASP A 344 -11.24 -4.31 -3.39
CA ASP A 344 -12.43 -4.22 -4.24
C ASP A 344 -12.65 -2.77 -4.74
N VAL A 345 -12.18 -2.47 -5.95
CA VAL A 345 -12.35 -1.15 -6.57
C VAL A 345 -13.70 -1.07 -7.27
N HIS A 346 -14.45 -0.01 -7.00
CA HIS A 346 -15.68 0.28 -7.72
C HIS A 346 -15.39 0.93 -9.08
N ARG A 347 -16.08 0.49 -10.13
CA ARG A 347 -15.96 1.10 -11.47
C ARG A 347 -16.85 2.33 -11.53
N ASN A 348 -16.26 3.51 -11.75
CA ASN A 348 -17.02 4.74 -11.92
C ASN A 348 -17.80 4.70 -13.24
N LEU A 349 -19.10 4.95 -13.15
CA LEU A 349 -19.93 5.25 -14.31
C LEU A 349 -19.68 6.68 -14.77
N THR A 350 -19.86 6.96 -16.06
CA THR A 350 -19.81 8.34 -16.56
C THR A 350 -21.11 9.06 -16.18
N PRO A 351 -21.08 10.04 -15.27
CA PRO A 351 -22.29 10.71 -14.84
C PRO A 351 -22.76 11.72 -15.89
N ALA A 352 -24.07 11.95 -15.96
CA ALA A 352 -24.64 13.01 -16.80
C ALA A 352 -24.26 14.41 -16.29
N ARG A 353 -24.17 14.56 -14.96
CA ARG A 353 -23.75 15.79 -14.28
C ARG A 353 -23.15 15.44 -12.93
N VAL A 354 -22.09 16.15 -12.57
CA VAL A 354 -21.42 16.04 -11.26
C VAL A 354 -21.80 17.25 -10.41
N HIS A 355 -22.23 17.03 -9.18
CA HIS A 355 -22.49 18.07 -8.18
C HIS A 355 -21.66 17.80 -6.94
N LEU A 356 -20.60 18.58 -6.75
CA LEU A 356 -19.68 18.48 -5.62
C LEU A 356 -19.71 19.81 -4.85
N PRO A 357 -20.65 19.97 -3.90
CA PRO A 357 -20.75 21.20 -3.14
C PRO A 357 -19.49 21.38 -2.28
N PHE A 358 -18.94 22.59 -2.30
CA PHE A 358 -17.73 22.91 -1.56
C PHE A 358 -18.08 23.65 -0.27
N LEU A 359 -17.63 23.13 0.87
CA LEU A 359 -17.80 23.77 2.17
C LEU A 359 -16.85 24.97 2.30
N ARG A 360 -17.28 26.11 1.74
CA ARG A 360 -16.49 27.36 1.67
C ARG A 360 -15.82 27.77 3.00
N PRO A 361 -16.49 27.72 4.16
CA PRO A 361 -15.90 28.19 5.42
C PRO A 361 -14.66 27.41 5.88
N ILE A 362 -14.43 26.21 5.35
CA ILE A 362 -13.28 25.35 5.68
C ILE A 362 -12.29 25.35 4.52
N GLY A 363 -12.82 25.35 3.30
CA GLY A 363 -12.03 25.25 2.09
C GLY A 363 -11.29 26.52 1.68
N GLU A 364 -11.66 27.70 2.20
CA GLU A 364 -10.95 28.96 1.94
C GLU A 364 -9.47 28.94 2.35
N ILE A 365 -9.11 28.06 3.30
CA ILE A 365 -7.72 27.93 3.71
C ILE A 365 -6.91 27.14 2.65
N LEU A 366 -7.56 26.29 1.86
CA LEU A 366 -6.89 25.42 0.90
C LEU A 366 -6.50 26.17 -0.37
N PRO A 367 -5.42 25.74 -1.05
CA PRO A 367 -5.14 26.20 -2.40
C PRO A 367 -6.28 25.86 -3.37
N GLU A 368 -6.34 26.56 -4.50
CA GLU A 368 -7.29 26.23 -5.56
C GLU A 368 -6.98 24.85 -6.16
N ARG A 369 -8.02 24.07 -6.48
CA ARG A 369 -7.90 22.76 -7.14
C ARG A 369 -7.66 22.92 -8.64
N VAL A 370 -6.54 23.54 -9.01
CA VAL A 370 -6.14 23.79 -10.40
C VAL A 370 -4.77 23.16 -10.64
N LYS A 371 -4.59 22.52 -11.80
CA LYS A 371 -3.26 22.06 -12.22
C LYS A 371 -2.36 23.24 -12.50
N THR A 372 -1.20 23.26 -11.88
CA THR A 372 -0.20 24.32 -12.07
C THR A 372 1.14 23.73 -12.51
N GLU A 373 2.13 24.58 -12.79
CA GLU A 373 3.52 24.17 -13.03
C GLU A 373 4.09 23.37 -11.85
N GLU A 374 3.54 23.55 -10.64
CA GLU A 374 3.94 22.81 -9.43
C GLU A 374 3.55 21.31 -9.48
N ASP A 375 2.70 20.90 -10.43
CA ASP A 375 2.34 19.49 -10.67
C ASP A 375 3.20 18.81 -11.73
N GLU A 376 4.12 19.54 -12.37
CA GLU A 376 5.08 18.99 -13.32
C GLU A 376 6.36 18.57 -12.59
N ALA A 377 6.86 17.37 -12.90
CA ALA A 377 8.08 16.82 -12.31
C ALA A 377 8.99 16.31 -13.42
N ASP A 378 10.29 16.26 -13.13
CA ASP A 378 11.26 15.52 -13.94
C ASP A 378 10.74 14.09 -14.23
N PRO A 379 10.66 13.67 -15.51
CA PRO A 379 10.30 12.31 -15.89
C PRO A 379 11.10 11.21 -15.17
N ALA A 380 12.35 11.46 -14.78
CA ALA A 380 13.16 10.52 -14.01
C ALA A 380 12.59 10.27 -12.61
N LEU A 381 12.07 11.31 -11.94
CA LEU A 381 11.42 11.20 -10.63
C LEU A 381 10.07 10.51 -10.73
N LEU A 382 9.29 10.82 -11.77
CA LEU A 382 7.98 10.18 -12.01
C LEU A 382 8.09 8.70 -12.38
N ARG A 383 9.21 8.29 -12.99
CA ARG A 383 9.47 6.90 -13.42
C ARG A 383 10.16 6.05 -12.36
N LEU A 384 10.36 6.56 -11.13
CA LEU A 384 10.87 5.76 -10.03
C LEU A 384 10.01 4.49 -9.89
N PRO A 385 10.60 3.29 -9.86
CA PRO A 385 9.85 2.04 -9.82
C PRO A 385 9.32 1.70 -8.42
N SER A 386 9.98 2.21 -7.37
CA SER A 386 9.65 1.94 -5.97
C SER A 386 8.23 2.33 -5.51
N PRO A 387 7.59 3.44 -5.95
CA PRO A 387 6.21 3.75 -5.59
C PRO A 387 5.19 2.76 -6.18
N GLY A 388 5.56 2.01 -7.24
CA GLY A 388 4.70 1.03 -7.90
C GLY A 388 4.64 -0.32 -7.19
N LEU A 389 5.53 -0.57 -6.21
CA LEU A 389 5.55 -1.82 -5.45
C LEU A 389 4.32 -1.93 -4.54
N LYS A 390 3.72 -3.13 -4.47
CA LYS A 390 2.53 -3.42 -3.65
C LYS A 390 2.70 -4.73 -2.88
N GLY A 391 1.83 -5.00 -1.91
CA GLY A 391 1.79 -6.26 -1.15
C GLY A 391 3.16 -6.71 -0.61
N THR A 392 3.47 -8.00 -0.77
CA THR A 392 4.71 -8.60 -0.25
C THR A 392 5.97 -7.96 -0.86
N TRP A 393 5.94 -7.45 -2.10
CA TRP A 393 7.09 -6.77 -2.71
C TRP A 393 7.43 -5.45 -2.04
N ALA A 394 6.41 -4.64 -1.70
CA ALA A 394 6.62 -3.39 -0.98
C ALA A 394 7.19 -3.65 0.42
N ARG A 395 6.72 -4.71 1.09
CA ARG A 395 7.20 -5.13 2.41
C ARG A 395 8.64 -5.65 2.36
N ALA A 396 8.96 -6.51 1.39
CA ALA A 396 10.32 -6.99 1.16
C ALA A 396 11.29 -5.84 0.83
N TYR A 397 10.84 -4.88 0.01
CA TYR A 397 11.62 -3.67 -0.29
C TYR A 397 11.92 -2.85 0.97
N ALA A 398 10.94 -2.67 1.86
CA ALA A 398 11.14 -1.98 3.14
C ALA A 398 12.17 -2.67 4.05
N LEU A 399 12.30 -4.00 3.98
CA LEU A 399 13.37 -4.73 4.68
C LEU A 399 14.73 -4.47 4.04
N LEU A 400 14.79 -4.40 2.71
CA LEU A 400 16.03 -4.12 1.97
C LEU A 400 16.51 -2.66 2.19
N THR A 401 15.60 -1.69 2.22
CA THR A 401 15.94 -0.29 2.55
C THR A 401 16.43 -0.17 4.00
N LYS A 402 15.85 -0.95 4.93
CA LYS A 402 16.31 -1.02 6.31
C LYS A 402 17.70 -1.63 6.43
N LEU A 403 18.00 -2.68 5.65
CA LEU A 403 19.34 -3.26 5.57
C LEU A 403 20.36 -2.22 5.08
N VAL A 404 20.10 -1.57 3.95
CA VAL A 404 21.05 -0.58 3.42
C VAL A 404 21.24 0.62 4.34
N SER A 405 20.19 1.04 5.07
CA SER A 405 20.29 2.10 6.07
C SER A 405 21.24 1.74 7.23
N ASN A 406 21.45 0.45 7.51
CA ASN A 406 22.32 0.01 8.61
C ASN A 406 23.78 -0.19 8.19
N ILE A 407 24.01 -0.75 6.99
CA ILE A 407 25.36 -1.15 6.54
C ILE A 407 25.91 -0.36 5.35
N GLY A 408 25.07 0.40 4.65
CA GLY A 408 25.43 1.10 3.42
C GLY A 408 25.40 0.21 2.17
N TRP A 409 25.46 0.84 1.00
CA TRP A 409 25.31 0.16 -0.30
C TRP A 409 26.46 -0.81 -0.60
N ASP A 410 27.71 -0.39 -0.40
CA ASP A 410 28.87 -1.19 -0.76
C ASP A 410 28.96 -2.47 0.08
N GLU A 411 28.69 -2.36 1.39
CA GLU A 411 28.69 -3.52 2.29
C GLU A 411 27.50 -4.45 2.01
N LEU A 412 26.35 -3.89 1.63
CA LEU A 412 25.22 -4.69 1.16
C LEU A 412 25.57 -5.48 -0.11
N LEU A 413 26.33 -4.89 -1.06
CA LEU A 413 26.79 -5.59 -2.25
C LEU A 413 27.82 -6.68 -1.94
N LYS A 414 28.72 -6.46 -0.98
CA LYS A 414 29.64 -7.51 -0.50
C LYS A 414 28.89 -8.65 0.16
N THR A 415 27.92 -8.34 1.00
CA THR A 415 27.04 -9.34 1.63
C THR A 415 26.27 -10.12 0.56
N ARG A 416 25.75 -9.43 -0.47
CA ARG A 416 25.06 -10.05 -1.60
C ARG A 416 25.98 -11.03 -2.35
N SER A 417 27.22 -10.64 -2.64
CA SER A 417 28.17 -11.48 -3.37
C SER A 417 28.76 -12.61 -2.53
N SER A 418 28.77 -12.49 -1.19
CA SER A 418 29.17 -13.58 -0.29
C SER A 418 28.11 -14.68 -0.25
N VAL A 419 26.83 -14.31 -0.18
CA VAL A 419 25.73 -15.27 0.00
C VAL A 419 25.11 -15.78 -1.32
N PHE A 420 25.16 -15.00 -2.40
CA PHE A 420 24.46 -15.32 -3.64
C PHE A 420 25.36 -15.61 -4.85
N VAL A 421 24.80 -16.40 -5.77
CA VAL A 421 25.23 -16.55 -7.16
C VAL A 421 24.13 -15.98 -8.05
N MET A 422 24.51 -15.22 -9.07
CA MET A 422 23.54 -14.66 -10.03
C MET A 422 23.14 -15.70 -11.09
N GLU A 423 21.93 -15.61 -11.64
CA GLU A 423 21.44 -16.61 -12.59
C GLU A 423 22.29 -16.70 -13.86
N GLU A 424 22.80 -15.56 -14.35
CA GLU A 424 23.68 -15.52 -15.52
C GLU A 424 25.03 -16.19 -15.24
N GLU A 425 25.60 -15.97 -14.05
CA GLU A 425 26.83 -16.62 -13.60
C GLU A 425 26.65 -18.14 -13.49
N TYR A 426 25.51 -18.58 -12.94
CA TYR A 426 25.15 -20.00 -12.86
C TYR A 426 24.97 -20.62 -14.26
N ARG A 427 24.28 -19.93 -15.18
CA ARG A 427 24.08 -20.40 -16.56
C ARG A 427 25.39 -20.47 -17.34
N MET A 428 26.26 -19.46 -17.22
CA MET A 428 27.57 -19.44 -17.88
C MET A 428 28.46 -20.57 -17.40
N GLN A 429 28.49 -20.86 -16.09
CA GLN A 429 29.23 -22.01 -15.59
C GLN A 429 28.63 -23.35 -16.00
N LYS A 430 27.30 -23.49 -16.04
CA LYS A 430 26.67 -24.71 -16.55
C LYS A 430 27.01 -24.92 -18.01
N ALA A 431 26.96 -23.87 -18.83
CA ALA A 431 27.36 -23.92 -20.24
C ALA A 431 28.85 -24.26 -20.40
N GLN A 432 29.74 -23.66 -19.59
CA GLN A 432 31.17 -23.98 -19.59
C GLN A 432 31.45 -25.42 -19.11
N GLY A 433 30.71 -25.91 -18.12
CA GLY A 433 30.80 -27.28 -17.61
C GLY A 433 30.27 -28.33 -18.60
N ASP A 434 29.21 -28.01 -19.35
CA ASP A 434 28.67 -28.87 -20.40
C ASP A 434 29.61 -28.89 -21.63
N VAL A 435 30.26 -27.76 -21.95
CA VAL A 435 31.31 -27.70 -23.00
C VAL A 435 32.57 -28.47 -22.57
N ALA A 436 32.97 -28.40 -21.29
CA ALA A 436 34.08 -29.18 -20.75
C ALA A 436 33.81 -30.70 -20.72
N LYS A 437 32.53 -31.11 -20.57
CA LYS A 437 32.11 -32.52 -20.67
C LYS A 437 31.90 -33.00 -22.11
N ALA A 438 31.54 -32.10 -23.03
CA ALA A 438 31.38 -32.42 -24.45
C ALA A 438 32.70 -32.42 -25.24
N GLY A 439 33.77 -31.83 -24.69
CA GLY A 439 35.07 -31.67 -25.34
C GLY A 439 36.15 -32.65 -24.88
N VAL A 440 35.96 -33.96 -25.11
CA VAL A 440 37.10 -34.89 -25.21
C VAL A 440 36.94 -35.73 -26.48
N ILE A 441 37.40 -35.18 -27.61
CA ILE A 441 37.64 -35.94 -28.84
C ILE A 441 39.13 -36.26 -28.86
N HIS A 442 39.50 -37.51 -28.60
CA HIS A 442 40.88 -37.99 -28.82
C HIS A 442 41.15 -38.16 -30.32
N GLU A 443 42.40 -37.94 -30.72
CA GLU A 443 42.92 -37.92 -32.10
C GLU A 443 42.81 -39.26 -32.88
N ASP A 444 42.15 -40.28 -32.32
CA ASP A 444 42.06 -41.63 -32.91
C ASP A 444 40.63 -42.06 -33.32
N GLY A 445 39.64 -41.15 -33.30
CA GLY A 445 38.35 -41.37 -33.98
C GLY A 445 37.41 -42.45 -33.40
N MET A 446 37.61 -42.93 -32.17
CA MET A 446 36.66 -43.83 -31.49
C MET A 446 35.87 -43.11 -30.38
N ILE A 447 34.54 -43.16 -30.45
CA ILE A 447 33.62 -42.73 -29.39
C ILE A 447 33.59 -43.82 -28.32
N ARG A 448 34.13 -43.55 -27.13
CA ARG A 448 33.83 -44.31 -25.90
C ARG A 448 32.97 -43.46 -24.99
N ALA A 449 31.75 -43.92 -24.72
CA ALA A 449 30.90 -43.32 -23.71
C ALA A 449 31.57 -43.41 -22.32
N PRO A 450 31.54 -42.36 -21.48
CA PRO A 450 32.09 -42.46 -20.14
C PRO A 450 31.23 -43.44 -19.31
N MET A 451 31.88 -44.40 -18.66
CA MET A 451 31.26 -45.19 -17.61
C MET A 451 30.93 -44.28 -16.42
N ALA A 452 29.71 -44.41 -15.91
CA ALA A 452 29.25 -43.74 -14.70
C ALA A 452 30.05 -44.23 -13.47
N PRO A 453 30.47 -43.34 -12.55
CA PRO A 453 30.73 -43.70 -11.18
C PRO A 453 29.40 -43.74 -10.42
N ASP A 454 29.16 -44.89 -9.81
CA ASP A 454 28.07 -45.18 -8.89
C ASP A 454 28.27 -44.42 -7.57
N GLY A 455 27.17 -43.84 -7.04
CA GLY A 455 27.00 -43.54 -5.62
C GLY A 455 27.55 -42.20 -5.09
N LEU A 456 26.67 -41.20 -5.00
CA LEU A 456 26.34 -40.47 -3.76
C LEU A 456 25.00 -39.74 -3.98
N ASP A 457 24.09 -39.97 -3.04
CA ASP A 457 22.65 -39.70 -3.11
C ASP A 457 22.37 -38.28 -2.56
N ASP A 458 22.34 -37.26 -3.41
CA ASP A 458 21.88 -35.92 -3.04
C ASP A 458 20.35 -35.83 -3.21
N ASN A 459 19.66 -36.16 -2.12
CA ASN A 459 18.23 -35.93 -1.94
C ASN A 459 17.91 -34.43 -1.87
N ALA A 460 17.66 -33.79 -3.03
CA ALA A 460 16.88 -32.56 -3.11
C ALA A 460 15.44 -32.92 -3.53
N SER A 461 14.60 -33.28 -2.55
CA SER A 461 13.19 -33.60 -2.77
C SER A 461 12.37 -32.32 -3.00
N THR A 462 12.06 -32.02 -4.26
CA THR A 462 10.92 -31.16 -4.63
C THR A 462 9.67 -32.03 -4.67
N ARG A 463 8.96 -32.15 -3.54
CA ARG A 463 7.70 -32.88 -3.46
C ARG A 463 6.53 -31.96 -3.86
N GLY A 464 6.34 -31.78 -5.17
CA GLY A 464 5.12 -31.20 -5.74
C GLY A 464 4.08 -32.29 -5.99
N MET A 465 2.93 -32.22 -5.32
CA MET A 465 1.75 -33.06 -5.62
C MET A 465 1.27 -32.80 -7.06
N VAL A 466 1.15 -33.86 -7.87
CA VAL A 466 0.43 -33.81 -9.16
C VAL A 466 -0.60 -34.95 -9.17
N SER A 467 -1.87 -34.57 -9.32
CA SER A 467 -2.99 -35.47 -9.59
C SER A 467 -3.03 -35.88 -11.08
N SER A 468 -3.30 -37.17 -11.34
CA SER A 468 -3.34 -37.79 -12.67
C SER A 468 -4.50 -37.35 -13.56
N PRO A 469 -4.35 -37.48 -14.89
CA PRO A 469 -5.44 -37.95 -15.73
C PRO A 469 -5.06 -39.18 -16.59
N GLY A 470 -6.04 -40.07 -16.77
CA GLY A 470 -5.91 -41.33 -17.51
C GLY A 470 -5.86 -41.19 -19.03
N SER A 471 -5.32 -42.23 -19.66
CA SER A 471 -5.36 -42.53 -21.12
C SER A 471 -6.74 -43.13 -21.51
N PRO A 472 -7.07 -43.48 -22.80
CA PRO A 472 -6.20 -43.55 -23.99
C PRO A 472 -6.83 -43.17 -25.37
N ALA A 473 -5.98 -43.27 -26.42
CA ALA A 473 -6.23 -43.77 -27.78
C ALA A 473 -6.45 -42.78 -28.98
N ASN A 474 -5.36 -42.57 -29.73
CA ASN A 474 -5.14 -42.85 -31.18
C ASN A 474 -6.37 -42.83 -32.13
N THR A 475 -6.35 -42.06 -33.25
CA THR A 475 -6.06 -42.48 -34.65
C THR A 475 -6.22 -41.31 -35.65
N LYS A 476 -5.53 -41.43 -36.80
CA LYS A 476 -5.18 -40.50 -37.90
C LYS A 476 -6.33 -39.97 -38.80
N SER A 477 -6.11 -38.77 -39.40
CA SER A 477 -5.96 -38.49 -40.86
C SER A 477 -6.80 -37.36 -41.51
N ASN A 478 -6.07 -36.50 -42.23
CA ASN A 478 -6.32 -35.78 -43.49
C ASN A 478 -7.40 -34.68 -43.69
N SER A 479 -6.85 -33.48 -44.00
CA SER A 479 -7.01 -32.65 -45.23
C SER A 479 -8.12 -31.59 -45.39
N ILE A 480 -7.63 -30.35 -45.57
CA ILE A 480 -8.02 -29.27 -46.51
C ILE A 480 -9.31 -28.47 -46.26
N GLY A 481 -9.17 -27.13 -46.14
CA GLY A 481 -10.21 -26.16 -46.50
C GLY A 481 -10.26 -24.90 -45.63
N ASP A 482 -9.88 -23.76 -46.22
CA ASP A 482 -9.72 -22.42 -45.63
C ASP A 482 -10.89 -21.82 -44.83
N GLY A 483 -10.55 -21.02 -43.81
CA GLY A 483 -11.46 -20.09 -43.14
C GLY A 483 -10.82 -19.34 -41.98
N LYS A 484 -10.48 -18.06 -42.18
CA LYS A 484 -9.92 -17.11 -41.19
C LYS A 484 -10.69 -17.13 -39.86
N GLY A 485 -9.98 -17.27 -38.75
CA GLY A 485 -10.49 -17.09 -37.39
C GLY A 485 -9.35 -16.99 -36.36
N LEU A 486 -9.25 -15.82 -35.72
CA LEU A 486 -8.28 -15.43 -34.70
C LEU A 486 -8.43 -16.29 -33.43
N THR A 487 -7.33 -16.78 -32.86
CA THR A 487 -7.10 -16.94 -31.41
C THR A 487 -5.65 -17.40 -31.18
N ALA A 488 -4.75 -16.44 -30.99
CA ALA A 488 -3.52 -16.66 -30.24
C ALA A 488 -3.69 -15.93 -28.92
N ASP A 489 -3.61 -16.65 -27.81
CA ASP A 489 -3.53 -16.08 -26.48
C ASP A 489 -2.37 -15.06 -26.42
N PRO A 490 -2.57 -13.85 -25.87
CA PRO A 490 -1.53 -12.85 -25.86
C PRO A 490 -0.41 -13.25 -24.88
N PRO A 491 0.86 -13.23 -25.30
CA PRO A 491 1.97 -13.34 -24.37
C PRO A 491 2.00 -12.10 -23.47
N ILE A 492 2.25 -12.34 -22.18
CA ILE A 492 2.47 -11.34 -21.13
C ILE A 492 3.48 -10.28 -21.65
N PRO A 493 3.16 -8.98 -21.56
CA PRO A 493 4.06 -7.94 -22.09
C PRO A 493 5.33 -7.87 -21.25
N VAL A 494 6.43 -8.36 -21.80
CA VAL A 494 7.78 -8.08 -21.30
C VAL A 494 8.13 -6.68 -21.79
N ILE A 495 8.12 -5.71 -20.88
CA ILE A 495 8.63 -4.36 -21.12
C ILE A 495 10.14 -4.50 -21.34
N ARG A 496 10.59 -4.44 -22.60
CA ARG A 496 12.00 -4.31 -22.93
C ARG A 496 12.36 -2.83 -22.77
N ILE A 497 13.28 -2.54 -21.86
CA ILE A 497 13.83 -1.20 -21.65
C ILE A 497 14.95 -1.02 -22.68
N SER A 498 14.74 -0.18 -23.69
CA SER A 498 15.78 0.22 -24.63
C SER A 498 16.86 1.02 -23.88
N THR A 499 18.12 0.66 -24.11
CA THR A 499 19.27 1.42 -23.62
C THR A 499 19.45 2.71 -24.42
N GLU A 500 20.02 3.77 -23.81
CA GLU A 500 20.28 5.06 -24.48
C GLU A 500 21.07 4.92 -25.78
N SER A 501 21.94 3.92 -25.85
CA SER A 501 22.71 3.54 -27.04
C SER A 501 21.89 3.06 -28.24
N ASP A 502 20.66 2.59 -28.02
CA ASP A 502 19.75 2.18 -29.11
C ASP A 502 19.00 3.38 -29.70
N ARG A 503 18.75 4.44 -28.91
CA ARG A 503 18.07 5.66 -29.35
C ARG A 503 18.96 6.55 -30.20
N GLU A 504 20.23 6.70 -29.82
CA GLU A 504 21.20 7.45 -30.62
C GLU A 504 21.42 6.80 -32.01
N ARG A 505 21.24 5.48 -32.08
CA ARG A 505 21.37 4.72 -33.33
C ARG A 505 20.15 4.86 -34.24
N GLU A 506 18.95 4.98 -33.66
CA GLU A 506 17.71 5.25 -34.42
C GLU A 506 17.64 6.72 -34.88
N GLU A 507 18.07 7.67 -34.04
CA GLU A 507 18.13 9.11 -34.38
C GLU A 507 19.19 9.41 -35.46
N ALA A 508 20.31 8.69 -35.47
CA ALA A 508 21.31 8.81 -36.53
C ALA A 508 20.83 8.26 -37.88
N VAL A 509 19.93 7.27 -37.89
CA VAL A 509 19.37 6.68 -39.12
C VAL A 509 18.25 7.57 -39.69
N GLU A 510 17.45 8.22 -38.85
CA GLU A 510 16.41 9.16 -39.30
C GLU A 510 16.97 10.51 -39.79
N ALA A 511 18.15 10.92 -39.31
CA ALA A 511 18.81 12.15 -39.75
C ALA A 511 19.43 12.07 -41.15
N GLU A 512 19.76 10.86 -41.64
CA GLU A 512 20.28 10.65 -43.00
C GLU A 512 19.18 10.55 -44.08
N GLU A 513 17.93 10.25 -43.73
CA GLU A 513 16.84 10.05 -44.71
C GLU A 513 16.07 11.33 -45.09
N ASN A 514 16.21 12.46 -44.38
CA ASN A 514 15.39 13.66 -44.61
C ASN A 514 16.12 14.90 -45.18
N GLY A 515 17.31 14.73 -45.75
CA GLY A 515 18.04 15.80 -46.43
C GLY A 515 17.59 16.03 -47.89
N GLY A 516 16.49 16.77 -48.12
CA GLY A 516 16.07 17.14 -49.48
C GLY A 516 15.13 18.36 -49.62
N LEU A 517 15.71 19.47 -50.14
CA LEU A 517 15.11 20.57 -50.94
C LEU A 517 14.60 21.87 -50.24
N ASN A 518 15.46 22.90 -50.36
CA ASN A 518 15.28 24.31 -50.80
C ASN A 518 14.21 25.26 -50.22
N GLY A 519 14.69 26.45 -49.81
CA GLY A 519 14.18 27.73 -50.36
C GLY A 519 13.93 28.91 -49.40
N ASP A 520 14.94 29.78 -49.24
CA ASP A 520 14.94 31.25 -48.98
C ASP A 520 13.78 31.99 -48.27
N ALA A 521 14.10 32.72 -47.18
CA ALA A 521 13.90 34.19 -47.09
C ALA A 521 14.37 34.82 -45.75
N LYS A 522 15.41 35.67 -45.85
CA LYS A 522 15.72 36.93 -45.12
C LYS A 522 15.20 37.17 -43.69
N GLY A 523 16.16 37.47 -42.79
CA GLY A 523 16.22 38.81 -42.17
C GLY A 523 16.56 38.94 -40.67
N LYS A 524 17.77 39.45 -40.42
CA LYS A 524 18.23 40.30 -39.30
C LYS A 524 18.62 39.67 -37.94
N ALA A 525 19.93 39.43 -37.87
CA ALA A 525 20.88 39.78 -36.81
C ALA A 525 20.38 40.62 -35.60
N LYS A 526 20.78 40.19 -34.40
CA LYS A 526 21.82 40.88 -33.61
C LYS A 526 22.38 39.95 -32.53
N GLY A 527 23.64 39.55 -32.72
CA GLY A 527 24.45 38.98 -31.65
C GLY A 527 25.01 40.06 -30.74
N PHE A 528 25.33 39.66 -29.52
CA PHE A 528 26.39 40.25 -28.71
C PHE A 528 27.27 39.10 -28.23
N LYS A 529 28.44 38.97 -28.85
CA LYS A 529 29.60 38.27 -28.32
C LYS A 529 30.39 39.27 -27.47
N PHE A 530 30.86 38.83 -26.31
CA PHE A 530 32.09 39.35 -25.72
C PHE A 530 33.06 38.19 -25.59
N ASP A 531 34.33 38.49 -25.86
CA ASP A 531 35.39 37.57 -26.20
C ASP A 531 36.50 37.60 -25.12
N VAL A 532 37.11 36.42 -24.93
CA VAL A 532 38.42 36.04 -24.36
C VAL A 532 38.78 36.34 -22.90
N GLY A 533 39.18 35.26 -22.21
CA GLY A 533 40.15 35.23 -21.12
C GLY A 533 40.52 33.80 -20.75
N GLU A 534 41.59 33.26 -21.35
CA GLU A 534 42.29 32.05 -20.89
C GLU A 534 42.87 32.26 -19.48
N ASP A 535 42.60 31.33 -18.56
CA ASP A 535 43.52 30.75 -17.57
C ASP A 535 42.71 30.18 -16.39
N GLY A 536 42.95 28.90 -16.04
CA GLY A 536 42.51 28.35 -14.74
C GLY A 536 41.91 26.95 -14.80
N ASN A 537 42.80 25.97 -14.74
CA ASN A 537 42.55 24.56 -14.43
C ASN A 537 41.66 24.35 -13.18
N SER A 538 40.54 23.63 -13.29
CA SER A 538 39.96 22.87 -12.17
C SER A 538 39.05 21.75 -12.68
N ASP A 539 39.38 20.52 -12.26
CA ASP A 539 38.72 19.25 -12.56
C ASP A 539 37.20 19.27 -12.34
N GLN A 540 36.45 18.85 -13.36
CA GLN A 540 35.14 18.22 -13.17
C GLN A 540 35.34 16.71 -13.10
N THR A 541 35.19 16.17 -11.90
CA THR A 541 35.13 14.72 -11.66
C THR A 541 33.80 14.17 -12.21
N VAL A 542 33.89 13.52 -13.37
CA VAL A 542 32.86 12.63 -13.89
C VAL A 542 32.86 11.37 -13.00
N LEU A 543 31.77 11.13 -12.28
CA LEU A 543 31.55 9.90 -11.52
C LEU A 543 31.29 8.74 -12.49
N GLU A 544 32.34 7.98 -12.81
CA GLU A 544 32.25 6.70 -13.52
C GLU A 544 31.49 5.65 -12.69
N ARG A 545 30.75 4.77 -13.38
CA ARG A 545 30.18 3.54 -12.80
C ARG A 545 31.32 2.66 -12.29
N PRO A 546 31.20 1.98 -11.14
CA PRO A 546 32.23 1.04 -10.72
C PRO A 546 32.32 -0.13 -11.70
N ALA A 547 33.47 -0.23 -12.37
CA ALA A 547 33.91 -1.44 -13.03
C ALA A 547 34.09 -2.56 -11.99
N GLN A 548 33.79 -3.79 -12.39
CA GLN A 548 33.97 -5.02 -11.63
C GLN A 548 35.28 -5.02 -10.82
N ALA A 549 35.16 -5.07 -9.49
CA ALA A 549 36.27 -5.31 -8.58
C ALA A 549 36.73 -6.77 -8.70
N ALA A 550 37.58 -7.04 -9.69
CA ALA A 550 38.38 -8.25 -9.78
C ALA A 550 39.61 -8.02 -10.68
N ALA A 551 40.52 -7.15 -10.25
CA ALA A 551 41.92 -7.17 -10.68
C ALA A 551 42.73 -6.33 -9.70
N GLY A 552 43.52 -6.98 -8.84
CA GLY A 552 44.59 -6.31 -8.11
C GLY A 552 45.75 -6.06 -9.07
N GLU A 553 46.23 -4.83 -9.14
CA GLU A 553 47.43 -4.44 -9.88
C GLU A 553 48.67 -4.75 -9.01
N GLU A 554 49.61 -5.54 -9.53
CA GLU A 554 50.95 -5.73 -8.95
C GLU A 554 51.92 -4.70 -9.57
N GLU A 555 52.67 -3.98 -8.72
CA GLU A 555 53.73 -3.06 -9.12
C GLU A 555 54.99 -3.81 -9.59
N ASP A 556 55.51 -3.40 -10.75
CA ASP A 556 56.81 -3.82 -11.30
C ASP A 556 57.99 -3.35 -10.44
N VAL A 557 58.79 -4.29 -9.92
CA VAL A 557 60.13 -4.01 -9.35
C VAL A 557 61.20 -4.78 -10.14
N ILE A 558 62.25 -4.02 -10.48
CA ILE A 558 63.37 -4.33 -11.38
C ILE A 558 64.26 -5.49 -10.86
N ASN A 559 64.70 -6.34 -11.79
CA ASN A 559 65.60 -7.49 -11.63
C ASN A 559 67.04 -7.17 -11.15
N GLU A 560 67.61 -8.03 -10.30
CA GLU A 560 69.03 -8.42 -10.32
C GLU A 560 69.18 -9.97 -10.21
N PRO A 561 70.18 -10.61 -10.85
CA PRO A 561 70.24 -12.07 -10.96
C PRO A 561 71.24 -12.73 -9.99
N GLY A 562 70.86 -13.86 -9.38
CA GLY A 562 71.78 -14.67 -8.57
C GLY A 562 71.22 -15.97 -8.00
N GLU A 563 71.29 -17.03 -8.83
CA GLU A 563 71.68 -18.42 -8.49
C GLU A 563 70.95 -19.30 -7.41
N TYR A 564 70.38 -20.40 -7.94
CA TYR A 564 70.34 -21.80 -7.45
C TYR A 564 69.51 -22.20 -6.19
N VAL A 565 68.41 -22.96 -6.38
CA VAL A 565 68.28 -24.45 -6.17
C VAL A 565 66.81 -24.91 -5.94
N SER A 566 66.40 -25.92 -6.73
CA SER A 566 65.32 -26.93 -6.54
C SER A 566 63.83 -26.56 -6.70
N HIS A 567 63.32 -26.74 -7.93
CA HIS A 567 61.88 -26.91 -8.18
C HIS A 567 61.40 -28.31 -7.74
N LYS A 568 60.52 -28.35 -6.74
CA LYS A 568 59.44 -29.34 -6.68
C LYS A 568 58.24 -28.74 -7.42
N GLN A 569 57.82 -29.36 -8.50
CA GLN A 569 56.57 -29.07 -9.18
C GLN A 569 55.40 -29.45 -8.26
N SER A 570 54.77 -28.46 -7.62
CA SER A 570 53.37 -28.54 -7.26
C SER A 570 52.58 -27.86 -8.37
N GLN A 571 51.89 -28.66 -9.17
CA GLN A 571 50.87 -28.20 -10.10
C GLN A 571 49.82 -27.41 -9.30
N SER A 572 49.77 -26.10 -9.49
CA SER A 572 48.61 -25.29 -9.11
C SER A 572 47.50 -25.63 -10.10
N SER A 573 46.62 -26.55 -9.70
CA SER A 573 45.28 -26.66 -10.28
C SER A 573 44.63 -25.27 -10.25
N PRO A 574 43.97 -24.81 -11.34
CA PRO A 574 43.12 -23.64 -11.24
C PRO A 574 42.07 -23.97 -10.18
N GLU A 575 41.97 -23.14 -9.13
CA GLU A 575 40.92 -23.27 -8.13
C GLU A 575 39.58 -23.24 -8.87
N ALA A 576 38.96 -24.41 -9.02
CA ALA A 576 37.58 -24.50 -9.42
C ALA A 576 36.79 -23.74 -8.35
N PHE A 577 36.28 -22.56 -8.69
CA PHE A 577 35.34 -21.79 -7.86
C PHE A 577 34.20 -22.72 -7.44
N SER A 578 34.30 -23.29 -6.24
CA SER A 578 33.28 -24.20 -5.71
C SER A 578 32.14 -23.37 -5.16
N PHE A 579 31.02 -23.32 -5.88
CA PHE A 579 29.77 -22.71 -5.43
C PHE A 579 29.07 -23.45 -4.28
N SER A 580 29.70 -24.45 -3.66
CA SER A 580 29.06 -25.33 -2.67
C SER A 580 28.37 -24.61 -1.51
N ASN A 581 28.76 -23.37 -1.18
CA ASN A 581 28.20 -22.60 -0.05
C ASN A 581 27.32 -21.40 -0.45
N LYS A 582 27.13 -21.08 -1.73
CA LYS A 582 26.33 -19.92 -2.18
C LYS A 582 24.95 -20.35 -2.69
N ARG A 583 23.93 -19.51 -2.50
CA ARG A 583 22.56 -19.76 -2.98
C ARG A 583 22.24 -18.97 -4.24
N LEU A 584 21.30 -19.43 -5.05
CA LEU A 584 20.81 -18.64 -6.18
C LEU A 584 20.00 -17.44 -5.66
N CYS A 585 20.30 -16.24 -6.15
CA CYS A 585 19.47 -15.06 -5.91
C CYS A 585 18.16 -15.19 -6.71
N GLU A 586 17.02 -15.04 -6.05
CA GLU A 586 15.72 -14.99 -6.70
C GLU A 586 15.61 -13.74 -7.58
N ARG A 587 15.05 -13.90 -8.78
CA ARG A 587 14.94 -12.80 -9.76
C ARG A 587 14.20 -11.58 -9.22
N TRP A 588 13.17 -11.81 -8.41
CA TRP A 588 12.39 -10.72 -7.83
C TRP A 588 13.23 -9.91 -6.84
N LEU A 589 14.14 -10.55 -6.09
CA LEU A 589 15.02 -9.89 -5.15
C LEU A 589 16.10 -9.09 -5.90
N ASP A 590 16.67 -9.65 -6.96
CA ASP A 590 17.60 -8.93 -7.84
C ASP A 590 16.96 -7.68 -8.46
N ASN A 591 15.69 -7.79 -8.90
CA ASN A 591 14.94 -6.62 -9.36
C ASN A 591 14.76 -5.58 -8.24
N LEU A 592 14.53 -5.99 -6.98
CA LEU A 592 14.47 -5.05 -5.85
C LEU A 592 15.83 -4.38 -5.56
N PHE A 593 16.96 -5.05 -5.80
CA PHE A 593 18.28 -4.42 -5.74
C PHE A 593 18.43 -3.30 -6.79
N MET A 594 17.92 -3.53 -8.01
CA MET A 594 17.91 -2.50 -9.05
C MET A 594 16.99 -1.33 -8.69
N VAL A 595 15.81 -1.61 -8.13
CA VAL A 595 14.90 -0.57 -7.62
C VAL A 595 15.57 0.25 -6.51
N LEU A 596 16.25 -0.42 -5.57
CA LEU A 596 16.98 0.26 -4.50
C LEU A 596 18.12 1.12 -5.02
N TYR A 597 18.88 0.62 -6.00
CA TYR A 597 19.96 1.36 -6.62
C TYR A 597 19.44 2.66 -7.25
N GLU A 598 18.33 2.61 -7.99
CA GLU A 598 17.73 3.82 -8.58
C GLU A 598 17.27 4.82 -7.52
N ASP A 599 16.62 4.35 -6.45
CA ASP A 599 16.23 5.21 -5.32
C ASP A 599 17.45 5.89 -4.67
N LEU A 600 18.53 5.13 -4.41
CA LEU A 600 19.78 5.66 -3.84
C LEU A 600 20.50 6.62 -4.78
N ARG A 601 20.52 6.33 -6.09
CA ARG A 601 21.13 7.17 -7.11
C ARG A 601 20.44 8.53 -7.16
N VAL A 602 19.12 8.53 -7.29
CA VAL A 602 18.32 9.76 -7.31
C VAL A 602 18.50 10.55 -6.02
N TRP A 603 18.48 9.87 -4.87
CA TRP A 603 18.70 10.51 -3.57
C TRP A 603 20.09 11.15 -3.46
N THR A 604 21.13 10.47 -3.95
CA THR A 604 22.51 10.97 -3.92
C THR A 604 22.68 12.20 -4.81
N ILE A 605 22.13 12.17 -6.03
CA ILE A 605 22.13 13.32 -6.95
C ILE A 605 21.43 14.52 -6.28
N PHE A 606 20.24 14.30 -5.73
CA PHE A 606 19.51 15.35 -5.02
C PHE A 606 20.32 15.97 -3.87
N ARG A 607 20.97 15.15 -3.03
CA ARG A 607 21.80 15.67 -1.93
C ARG A 607 23.02 16.45 -2.43
N ALA A 608 23.66 15.97 -3.51
CA ALA A 608 24.78 16.66 -4.13
C ALA A 608 24.35 18.03 -4.69
N GLU A 609 23.20 18.10 -5.37
CA GLU A 609 22.64 19.35 -5.86
C GLU A 609 22.34 20.31 -4.71
N VAL A 610 21.65 19.86 -3.65
CA VAL A 610 21.36 20.70 -2.48
C VAL A 610 22.66 21.26 -1.87
N ALA A 611 23.71 20.44 -1.75
CA ALA A 611 25.00 20.87 -1.22
C ALA A 611 25.70 21.90 -2.13
N HIS A 612 25.66 21.69 -3.45
CA HIS A 612 26.22 22.59 -4.44
C HIS A 612 25.55 23.98 -4.39
N PHE A 613 24.21 24.02 -4.40
CA PHE A 613 23.45 25.27 -4.32
C PHE A 613 23.65 26.00 -2.99
N LYS A 614 23.74 25.26 -1.89
CA LYS A 614 24.05 25.83 -0.56
C LYS A 614 25.42 26.52 -0.55
N THR A 615 26.42 25.93 -1.22
CA THR A 615 27.78 26.50 -1.34
C THR A 615 27.78 27.77 -2.20
N GLN A 616 26.95 27.82 -3.24
CA GLN A 616 26.79 29.00 -4.09
C GLN A 616 25.90 30.11 -3.46
N HIS A 617 25.34 29.87 -2.27
CA HIS A 617 24.34 30.74 -1.64
C HIS A 617 23.11 31.03 -2.53
N VAL A 618 22.77 30.09 -3.42
CA VAL A 618 21.60 30.18 -4.29
C VAL A 618 20.49 29.30 -3.71
N ALA A 619 19.25 29.78 -3.76
CA ALA A 619 18.09 29.00 -3.35
C ALA A 619 17.87 27.84 -4.32
N TYR A 620 17.94 26.61 -3.80
CA TYR A 620 17.58 25.42 -4.56
C TYR A 620 16.06 25.31 -4.69
N ARG A 621 15.55 25.36 -5.91
CA ARG A 621 14.11 25.33 -6.22
C ARG A 621 13.78 24.06 -7.00
N LYS A 622 12.65 23.46 -6.63
CA LYS A 622 12.00 22.32 -7.27
C LYS A 622 10.49 22.53 -7.20
N THR A 623 9.74 21.83 -8.04
CA THR A 623 8.28 21.92 -8.02
C THR A 623 7.69 21.22 -6.80
N GLY A 624 6.45 21.56 -6.44
CA GLY A 624 5.74 20.95 -5.31
C GLY A 624 5.67 19.42 -5.42
N ILE A 625 5.37 18.87 -6.60
CA ILE A 625 5.33 17.41 -6.80
C ILE A 625 6.72 16.77 -6.63
N GLU A 626 7.80 17.42 -7.06
CA GLU A 626 9.15 16.90 -6.89
C GLU A 626 9.55 16.84 -5.42
N TRP A 627 9.24 17.88 -4.65
CA TRP A 627 9.46 17.88 -3.20
C TRP A 627 8.67 16.80 -2.49
N GLU A 628 7.44 16.53 -2.92
CA GLU A 628 6.63 15.42 -2.38
C GLU A 628 7.28 14.05 -2.68
N ILE A 629 7.70 13.81 -3.93
CA ILE A 629 8.37 12.56 -4.34
C ILE A 629 9.68 12.38 -3.56
N LEU A 630 10.47 13.45 -3.40
CA LEU A 630 11.73 13.41 -2.64
C LEU A 630 11.49 13.19 -1.15
N GLY A 631 10.43 13.76 -0.58
CA GLY A 631 10.02 13.48 0.80
C GLY A 631 9.68 12.02 1.01
N ASP A 632 8.91 11.41 0.11
CA ASP A 632 8.61 9.97 0.16
C ASP A 632 9.87 9.11 -0.02
N LEU A 633 10.74 9.49 -0.95
CA LEU A 633 12.02 8.80 -1.19
C LEU A 633 12.89 8.83 0.06
N GLY A 634 13.04 10.00 0.69
CA GLY A 634 13.77 10.15 1.96
C GLY A 634 13.17 9.29 3.06
N LEU A 635 11.84 9.23 3.18
CA LEU A 635 11.16 8.34 4.13
C LEU A 635 11.45 6.86 3.86
N ARG A 636 11.39 6.41 2.61
CA ARG A 636 11.70 5.01 2.23
C ARG A 636 13.14 4.64 2.53
N LEU A 637 14.07 5.57 2.32
CA LEU A 637 15.49 5.40 2.58
C LEU A 637 15.90 5.71 4.04
N HIS A 638 14.93 5.89 4.94
CA HIS A 638 15.16 6.14 6.38
C HIS A 638 15.85 7.48 6.73
N HIS A 639 15.83 8.46 5.84
CA HIS A 639 16.30 9.84 6.07
C HIS A 639 15.15 10.75 6.56
N LYS A 640 14.73 10.56 7.81
CA LYS A 640 13.52 11.21 8.37
C LYS A 640 13.60 12.74 8.41
N GLU A 641 14.73 13.30 8.84
CA GLU A 641 14.87 14.76 8.98
C GLU A 641 14.92 15.46 7.62
N GLU A 642 15.68 14.91 6.67
CA GLU A 642 15.72 15.45 5.31
C GLU A 642 14.37 15.30 4.58
N ALA A 643 13.65 14.20 4.82
CA ALA A 643 12.29 14.03 4.30
C ALA A 643 11.32 15.07 4.88
N LYS A 644 11.43 15.37 6.18
CA LYS A 644 10.66 16.43 6.85
C LYS A 644 10.93 17.79 6.22
N GLU A 645 12.19 18.13 5.95
CA GLU A 645 12.53 19.37 5.23
C GLU A 645 11.96 19.39 3.82
N ALA A 646 12.01 18.28 3.08
CA ALA A 646 11.44 18.20 1.73
C ALA A 646 9.92 18.42 1.76
N PHE A 647 9.20 17.81 2.70
CA PHE A 647 7.76 18.07 2.86
C PHE A 647 7.48 19.52 3.27
N GLN A 648 8.28 20.13 4.14
CA GLN A 648 8.12 21.55 4.49
C GLN A 648 8.28 22.45 3.25
N ARG A 649 9.31 22.21 2.42
CA ARG A 649 9.52 22.95 1.17
C ARG A 649 8.40 22.70 0.16
N CYS A 650 7.82 21.49 0.12
CA CYS A 650 6.63 21.22 -0.68
C CYS A 650 5.46 22.15 -0.29
N LEU A 651 5.30 22.44 1.00
CA LEU A 651 4.22 23.27 1.52
C LEU A 651 4.41 24.78 1.30
N ASP A 652 5.62 25.22 0.95
CA ASP A 652 5.88 26.60 0.53
C ASP A 652 5.29 26.89 -0.86
N THR A 653 4.89 25.85 -1.60
CA THR A 653 4.23 25.95 -2.91
C THR A 653 2.71 26.01 -2.77
N THR A 654 2.01 26.51 -3.79
CA THR A 654 0.54 26.58 -3.81
C THR A 654 -0.12 25.29 -4.34
N ARG A 655 0.59 24.17 -4.36
CA ARG A 655 0.08 22.90 -4.89
C ARG A 655 -1.04 22.33 -4.03
N TYR A 656 -2.09 21.83 -4.68
CA TYR A 656 -3.17 21.12 -3.99
C TYR A 656 -2.74 19.68 -3.64
N SER A 657 -2.13 19.49 -2.47
CA SER A 657 -1.80 18.15 -1.96
C SER A 657 -1.99 18.01 -0.45
N GLN A 658 -2.71 16.97 -0.05
CA GLN A 658 -2.89 16.61 1.37
C GLN A 658 -1.68 15.84 1.93
N LYS A 659 -0.91 15.15 1.08
CA LYS A 659 0.08 14.15 1.52
C LYS A 659 1.20 14.72 2.39
N PRO A 660 1.84 15.85 2.05
CA PRO A 660 2.89 16.45 2.90
C PRO A 660 2.35 16.86 4.26
N TRP A 661 1.12 17.40 4.32
CA TRP A 661 0.47 17.78 5.59
C TRP A 661 0.26 16.57 6.50
N VAL A 662 -0.20 15.45 5.95
CA VAL A 662 -0.39 14.20 6.68
C VAL A 662 0.94 13.68 7.21
N LYS A 663 1.98 13.62 6.36
CA LYS A 663 3.31 13.12 6.78
C LYS A 663 3.95 13.98 7.85
N LEU A 664 3.88 15.31 7.73
CA LEU A 664 4.37 16.21 8.76
C LEU A 664 3.56 16.12 10.06
N MET A 665 2.23 15.96 9.98
CA MET A 665 1.39 15.74 11.16
C MET A 665 1.79 14.47 11.92
N GLU A 666 2.01 13.35 11.21
CA GLU A 666 2.49 12.11 11.80
C GLU A 666 3.86 12.29 12.51
N MET A 667 4.80 12.97 11.85
CA MET A 667 6.13 13.27 12.40
C MET A 667 6.05 14.18 13.65
N TYR A 668 5.28 15.28 13.61
CA TYR A 668 5.13 16.17 14.75
C TYR A 668 4.40 15.51 15.93
N ALA A 669 3.45 14.60 15.66
CA ALA A 669 2.81 13.80 16.68
C ALA A 669 3.77 12.78 17.33
N GLU A 670 4.72 12.24 16.56
CA GLU A 670 5.82 11.42 17.09
C GLU A 670 6.78 12.20 17.98
N GLU A 671 7.11 13.44 17.60
CA GLU A 671 7.98 14.34 18.36
C GLU A 671 7.30 14.93 19.61
N GLY A 672 5.97 14.88 19.69
CA GLY A 672 5.21 15.49 20.78
C GLY A 672 5.03 17.01 20.64
N ASP A 673 5.22 17.57 19.44
CA ASP A 673 5.03 19.00 19.15
C ASP A 673 3.54 19.32 18.91
N ILE A 674 2.87 19.76 19.98
CA ILE A 674 1.43 20.07 19.96
C ILE A 674 1.10 21.16 18.94
N GLN A 675 1.89 22.24 18.90
CA GLN A 675 1.52 23.42 18.13
C GLN A 675 1.60 23.14 16.63
N ARG A 676 2.71 22.55 16.17
CA ARG A 676 2.87 22.21 14.74
C ARG A 676 1.95 21.06 14.32
N CYS A 677 1.72 20.08 15.20
CA CYS A 677 0.77 19.02 14.92
C CYS A 677 -0.66 19.56 14.75
N ILE A 678 -1.13 20.48 15.60
CA ILE A 678 -2.47 21.08 15.43
C ILE A 678 -2.53 21.91 14.14
N GLN A 679 -1.51 22.69 13.83
CA GLN A 679 -1.47 23.51 12.60
C GLN A 679 -1.57 22.64 11.34
N THR A 680 -0.82 21.55 11.28
CA THR A 680 -0.88 20.59 10.17
C THR A 680 -2.23 19.84 10.16
N ALA A 681 -2.73 19.41 11.31
CA ALA A 681 -4.02 18.73 11.44
C ALA A 681 -5.22 19.58 10.96
N ILE A 682 -5.21 20.89 11.18
CA ILE A 682 -6.24 21.81 10.64
C ILE A 682 -6.29 21.75 9.11
N ARG A 683 -5.12 21.70 8.47
CA ARG A 683 -5.02 21.59 7.01
C ARG A 683 -5.48 20.23 6.51
N VAL A 684 -5.03 19.16 7.17
CA VAL A 684 -5.49 17.80 6.85
C VAL A 684 -7.01 17.68 7.00
N ALA A 685 -7.59 18.22 8.07
CA ALA A 685 -9.04 18.25 8.29
C ALA A 685 -9.74 19.00 7.16
N ALA A 686 -9.20 20.13 6.72
CA ALA A 686 -9.80 20.88 5.62
C ALA A 686 -9.79 20.10 4.29
N TYR A 687 -8.68 19.41 3.95
CA TYR A 687 -8.64 18.50 2.79
C TYR A 687 -9.67 17.37 2.91
N GLN A 688 -9.72 16.71 4.06
CA GLN A 688 -10.67 15.62 4.33
C GLN A 688 -12.13 16.07 4.20
N TRP A 689 -12.49 17.23 4.76
CA TRP A 689 -13.84 17.77 4.65
C TRP A 689 -14.18 18.26 3.24
N ALA A 690 -13.19 18.75 2.49
CA ALA A 690 -13.37 19.07 1.07
C ALA A 690 -13.63 17.82 0.21
N ASP A 691 -13.20 16.65 0.67
CA ASP A 691 -13.48 15.33 0.09
C ASP A 691 -14.55 14.55 0.89
N TYR A 692 -15.43 15.26 1.61
CA TYR A 692 -16.61 14.71 2.29
C TYR A 692 -16.32 13.63 3.35
N THR A 693 -15.11 13.64 3.91
CA THR A 693 -14.74 12.84 5.06
C THR A 693 -15.10 13.60 6.33
N GLU A 694 -16.36 13.44 6.76
CA GLU A 694 -16.92 14.00 8.01
C GLU A 694 -16.64 13.10 9.22
N MET A 695 -16.03 11.93 8.99
CA MET A 695 -15.63 10.98 10.00
C MET A 695 -14.57 11.56 10.92
N THR A 696 -14.79 11.42 12.22
CA THR A 696 -13.87 11.78 13.29
C THR A 696 -12.89 10.63 13.57
N TYR A 697 -13.39 9.40 13.72
CA TYR A 697 -12.59 8.24 14.09
C TYR A 697 -13.00 6.99 13.27
N PRO A 698 -12.05 6.17 12.75
CA PRO A 698 -10.60 6.13 13.01
C PRO A 698 -9.78 6.82 11.91
N THR A 699 -9.66 8.14 11.99
CA THR A 699 -8.83 8.94 11.07
C THR A 699 -7.41 9.12 11.61
N GLN A 700 -6.46 9.41 10.71
CA GLN A 700 -5.09 9.77 11.07
C GLN A 700 -4.99 10.98 12.01
N ILE A 701 -5.92 11.94 11.91
CA ILE A 701 -5.97 13.12 12.79
C ILE A 701 -6.29 12.69 14.22
N ALA A 702 -7.32 11.87 14.40
CA ALA A 702 -7.69 11.37 15.72
C ALA A 702 -6.54 10.57 16.35
N ARG A 703 -5.86 9.71 15.58
CA ARG A 703 -4.68 8.96 16.04
C ARG A 703 -3.54 9.87 16.50
N ALA A 704 -3.25 10.93 15.74
CA ALA A 704 -2.25 11.93 16.12
C ALA A 704 -2.62 12.65 17.43
N PHE A 705 -3.90 13.03 17.57
CA PHE A 705 -4.40 13.70 18.76
C PHE A 705 -4.40 12.80 19.98
N PHE A 706 -4.78 11.53 19.85
CA PHE A 706 -4.75 10.56 20.95
C PHE A 706 -3.32 10.25 21.38
N LYS A 707 -2.37 10.18 20.43
CA LYS A 707 -0.95 10.04 20.74
C LYS A 707 -0.41 11.23 21.54
N LEU A 708 -0.74 12.45 21.13
CA LEU A 708 -0.41 13.66 21.89
C LEU A 708 -1.12 13.72 23.24
N GLY A 709 -2.38 13.27 23.29
CA GLY A 709 -3.21 13.23 24.49
C GLY A 709 -2.61 12.34 25.57
N LYS A 710 -2.09 11.18 25.17
CA LYS A 710 -1.33 10.27 26.05
C LYS A 710 -0.09 10.92 26.69
N VAL A 711 0.59 11.82 25.98
CA VAL A 711 1.82 12.47 26.45
C VAL A 711 1.54 13.74 27.26
N HIS A 712 0.61 14.57 26.80
CA HIS A 712 0.42 15.94 27.28
C HIS A 712 -0.92 16.21 27.97
N GLY A 713 -1.89 15.30 27.86
CA GLY A 713 -3.28 15.49 28.28
C GLY A 713 -4.15 16.16 27.20
N HIS A 714 -5.42 15.76 27.13
CA HIS A 714 -6.41 16.35 26.24
C HIS A 714 -6.69 17.81 26.59
N GLY A 715 -6.65 18.17 27.87
CA GLY A 715 -6.87 19.55 28.33
C GLY A 715 -5.90 20.53 27.67
N LYS A 716 -4.61 20.19 27.63
CA LYS A 716 -3.57 21.03 27.01
C LYS A 716 -3.77 21.20 25.50
N ILE A 717 -4.20 20.15 24.80
CA ILE A 717 -4.53 20.22 23.36
C ILE A 717 -5.73 21.14 23.14
N THR A 718 -6.79 21.01 23.95
CA THR A 718 -7.97 21.89 23.90
C THR A 718 -7.60 23.36 24.15
N TYR A 719 -6.80 23.66 25.18
CA TYR A 719 -6.37 25.04 25.46
C TYR A 719 -5.54 25.63 24.32
N THR A 720 -4.63 24.83 23.75
CA THR A 720 -3.82 25.25 22.61
C THR A 720 -4.71 25.55 21.40
N LEU A 721 -5.68 24.67 21.10
CA LEU A 721 -6.64 24.86 20.01
C LEU A 721 -7.46 26.15 20.17
N ILE A 722 -7.97 26.43 21.37
CA ILE A 722 -8.72 27.65 21.66
C ILE A 722 -7.83 28.89 21.51
N SER A 723 -6.57 28.82 21.96
CA SER A 723 -5.64 29.95 21.90
C SER A 723 -5.25 30.37 20.46
N MET A 724 -5.43 29.47 19.47
CA MET A 724 -5.13 29.77 18.06
C MET A 724 -6.14 30.71 17.39
N GLY A 725 -7.31 30.96 18.00
CA GLY A 725 -8.29 31.92 17.47
C GLY A 725 -8.91 31.52 16.12
N LEU A 726 -9.17 30.22 15.92
CA LEU A 726 -9.69 29.68 14.66
C LEU A 726 -11.14 30.11 14.38
N PRO A 727 -11.57 30.17 13.10
CA PRO A 727 -12.98 30.30 12.74
C PRO A 727 -13.84 29.20 13.38
N GLU A 728 -15.07 29.54 13.76
CA GLU A 728 -15.97 28.64 14.50
C GLU A 728 -16.21 27.30 13.77
N SER A 729 -16.33 27.33 12.45
CA SER A 729 -16.49 26.13 11.60
C SER A 729 -15.33 25.14 11.77
N ILE A 730 -14.10 25.63 11.72
CA ILE A 730 -12.88 24.83 11.86
C ILE A 730 -12.71 24.38 13.32
N LEU A 731 -12.95 25.28 14.27
CA LEU A 731 -12.86 24.96 15.70
C LEU A 731 -13.80 23.80 16.06
N LYS A 732 -15.04 23.81 15.55
CA LYS A 732 -16.01 22.73 15.80
C LYS A 732 -15.53 21.38 15.29
N ILE A 733 -14.90 21.34 14.12
CA ILE A 733 -14.33 20.11 13.54
C ILE A 733 -13.14 19.64 14.38
N MET A 734 -12.22 20.54 14.71
CA MET A 734 -11.04 20.16 15.49
C MET A 734 -11.41 19.70 16.90
N ASP A 735 -12.45 20.31 17.50
CA ASP A 735 -12.97 19.90 18.80
C ASP A 735 -13.72 18.56 18.73
N SER A 736 -14.32 18.17 17.59
CA SER A 736 -15.02 16.88 17.47
C SER A 736 -14.07 15.69 17.72
N TYR A 737 -12.81 15.76 17.28
CA TYR A 737 -11.80 14.73 17.56
C TYR A 737 -11.54 14.57 19.07
N LEU A 738 -11.47 15.68 19.80
CA LEU A 738 -11.25 15.66 21.25
C LEU A 738 -12.52 15.27 22.01
N GLN A 739 -13.70 15.68 21.53
CA GLN A 739 -15.00 15.26 22.07
C GLN A 739 -15.19 13.75 21.92
N TYR A 740 -14.80 13.17 20.79
CA TYR A 740 -14.79 11.72 20.60
C TYR A 740 -13.89 11.04 21.65
N GLY A 741 -12.66 11.53 21.80
CA GLY A 741 -11.74 11.04 22.82
C GLY A 741 -12.31 11.09 24.24
N LYS A 742 -13.03 12.18 24.59
CA LYS A 742 -13.72 12.32 25.89
C LYS A 742 -14.90 11.36 26.04
N ALA A 743 -15.74 11.22 25.02
CA ALA A 743 -16.92 10.36 25.05
C ALA A 743 -16.54 8.88 25.23
N PHE A 744 -15.48 8.43 24.56
CA PHE A 744 -14.98 7.06 24.63
C PHE A 744 -13.88 6.83 25.67
N LYS A 745 -13.54 7.86 26.46
CA LYS A 745 -12.53 7.82 27.54
C LYS A 745 -11.17 7.30 27.07
N VAL A 746 -10.67 7.86 25.97
CA VAL A 746 -9.34 7.57 25.42
C VAL A 746 -8.24 8.02 26.38
N GLU A 747 -7.16 7.26 26.50
CA GLU A 747 -6.05 7.57 27.42
C GLU A 747 -5.60 9.03 27.34
N GLY A 748 -5.51 9.71 28.48
CA GLY A 748 -5.20 11.14 28.57
C GLY A 748 -6.41 12.07 28.51
N TRP A 749 -7.65 11.55 28.44
CA TRP A 749 -8.88 12.37 28.43
C TRP A 749 -9.15 13.14 29.74
N ASP A 750 -8.64 12.63 30.85
CA ASP A 750 -8.82 13.13 32.22
C ASP A 750 -7.73 14.12 32.66
N PHE A 751 -6.70 14.31 31.82
CA PHE A 751 -5.60 15.27 31.97
C PHE A 751 -5.67 16.34 30.86
#